data_AF-A0A7Y5IV39-F1
#
_entry.id   AF-A0A7Y5IV39-F1
#
_cell.length_a   1.000
_cell.length_b   1.000
_cell.length_c   1.000
_cell.angle_alpha   90.00
_cell.angle_beta   90.00
_cell.angle_gamma   90.00
#
_symmetry.space_group_name_H-M   'P 1'
#
loop_
_entity.id
_entity.type
_entity.pdbx_description
1 polymer ?
#
loop_
_entity_poly.entity_id
_entity_poly.type
_entity_poly.pdbx_seq_one_letter_code
_entity_poly.pdbx_strand_id
1 'polypeptide(L)'
;KSGEGWSFGLANAFLLAGCTHYVGVLSELLDTGSKDFARLFYRNIIAGLPVGKALYEARHEHRRQNPGKSLTWAQYVLYGDPDSGIFGTMRTESGTVTSLPIQGREMNERREEKRVIVSVDLARYSEIVASLEQRQGLGPNATRAVEDQIKGMLREGCAQAGSELDDCLVNFAGDGSILAFASAVDADLFAEGLFAASSKWNSRAKSPEEYRCFRMGVYAGRVVIEEGGKISGGAMSAAVRLQQRAGAGEVLLGANAYEALPESRRLRFGEEELIPGKEHDDPFPAHRRRLAEPAPWEPGPEIRKPGTRETSVPGATRTSVEASIPAFQAAKPGRKAILVGVIVVVLALCGIVGERTLDPMGRHHQRALALLMEKADQYEGEQNYSAAEAAFSEILRKDPENALAKSRLQGIRSAMARVEEKERVESTDKALTNLEEAIKANPARLAEADRWTSRPLSLAVLGFDESGGAPDSSSALGQALPKEAESLLAGMGFTLVTRERIVEVMREQRLAASDAADPRNSARLGGLLAARILVSGRVSWTQDRVVVELQAIDAEKGILLASTRKEGTDPTALMASLVSDLGAGVRGRFPLQGKVQLNGAGKPGLNIGSKLGVRPDQLFEVFPAAPNPRFEDTLGPSEPICVLRVSQLGEDSALCEIVSSEIPPEDGMRAREKR
;
A
#
# COMPACT_ATOMS: atom_id res chain seq x y z
N LYS A 1 5.15 16.30 -9.05
CA LYS A 1 5.09 14.87 -8.66
C LYS A 1 5.86 14.76 -7.35
N SER A 2 5.13 14.77 -6.23
CA SER A 2 5.63 14.97 -4.86
C SER A 2 6.34 13.72 -4.31
N GLY A 3 7.47 13.92 -3.64
CA GLY A 3 8.36 12.89 -3.08
C GLY A 3 7.87 12.17 -1.82
N GLU A 4 6.57 12.22 -1.50
CA GLU A 4 6.01 11.63 -0.27
C GLU A 4 5.95 10.09 -0.30
N GLY A 5 5.94 9.47 -1.49
CA GLY A 5 5.84 8.02 -1.63
C GLY A 5 7.13 7.24 -1.32
N TRP A 6 8.31 7.88 -1.37
CA TRP A 6 9.60 7.17 -1.26
C TRP A 6 10.03 6.90 0.18
N SER A 7 9.78 7.83 1.10
CA SER A 7 10.17 7.70 2.51
C SER A 7 9.27 6.73 3.28
N PHE A 8 7.98 6.65 2.95
CA PHE A 8 7.06 5.64 3.49
C PHE A 8 7.46 4.21 3.08
N GLY A 9 7.87 4.00 1.83
CA GLY A 9 8.32 2.69 1.35
C GLY A 9 9.59 2.19 2.04
N LEU A 10 10.56 3.09 2.27
CA LEU A 10 11.83 2.73 2.91
C LEU A 10 11.68 2.49 4.42
N ALA A 11 10.90 3.33 5.11
CA ALA A 11 10.60 3.16 6.54
C ALA A 11 9.95 1.80 6.80
N ASN A 12 8.96 1.43 5.99
CA ASN A 12 8.26 0.15 6.13
C ASN A 12 9.19 -1.05 5.85
N ALA A 13 10.08 -0.94 4.85
CA ALA A 13 11.06 -1.98 4.54
C ALA A 13 12.05 -2.25 5.70
N PHE A 14 12.52 -1.22 6.40
CA PHE A 14 13.40 -1.37 7.57
C PHE A 14 12.65 -1.93 8.78
N LEU A 15 11.41 -1.48 9.04
CA LEU A 15 10.58 -2.02 10.12
C LEU A 15 10.26 -3.52 9.90
N LEU A 16 9.93 -3.91 8.67
CA LEU A 16 9.71 -5.31 8.28
C LEU A 16 10.99 -6.17 8.36
N ALA A 17 12.17 -5.57 8.20
CA ALA A 17 13.47 -6.23 8.39
C ALA A 17 13.87 -6.40 9.87
N GLY A 18 12.99 -6.00 10.81
CA GLY A 18 13.22 -6.13 12.25
C GLY A 18 13.90 -4.94 12.91
N CYS A 19 14.09 -3.81 12.19
CA CYS A 19 14.42 -2.56 12.86
C CYS A 19 13.22 -2.14 13.71
N THR A 20 13.44 -1.89 15.00
CA THR A 20 12.37 -1.46 15.90
C THR A 20 11.99 0.01 15.68
N HIS A 21 12.94 0.82 15.19
CA HIS A 21 12.81 2.25 14.97
C HIS A 21 13.53 2.67 13.70
N TYR A 22 12.91 3.56 12.94
CA TYR A 22 13.46 4.17 11.73
C TYR A 22 13.22 5.69 11.78
N VAL A 23 14.27 6.49 11.62
CA VAL A 23 14.14 7.95 11.53
C VAL A 23 14.27 8.35 10.06
N GLY A 24 13.14 8.68 9.44
CA GLY A 24 13.05 9.17 8.07
C GLY A 24 13.16 10.69 7.97
N VAL A 25 13.26 11.20 6.75
CA VAL A 25 13.37 12.63 6.47
C VAL A 25 12.31 13.05 5.44
N LEU A 26 11.68 14.20 5.64
CA LEU A 26 10.57 14.72 4.82
C LEU A 26 11.03 15.45 3.56
N SER A 27 12.28 15.90 3.53
CA SER A 27 12.88 16.61 2.40
C SER A 27 14.38 16.32 2.34
N GLU A 28 15.02 16.69 1.23
CA GLU A 28 16.48 16.69 1.14
C GLU A 28 17.10 17.51 2.28
N LEU A 29 18.00 16.85 2.99
CA LEU A 29 18.69 17.36 4.16
C LEU A 29 19.96 18.10 3.72
N LEU A 30 20.15 19.34 4.18
CA LEU A 30 21.42 20.06 4.00
C LEU A 30 22.47 19.50 4.99
N ASP A 31 23.68 19.21 4.50
CA ASP A 31 24.67 18.34 5.19
C ASP A 31 25.16 18.86 6.54
N THR A 32 25.41 20.17 6.67
CA THR A 32 25.97 20.73 7.91
C THR A 32 25.00 20.70 9.09
N GLY A 33 23.75 21.11 8.89
CA GLY A 33 22.72 21.05 9.93
C GLY A 33 22.34 19.62 10.30
N SER A 34 22.44 18.70 9.35
CA SER A 34 22.02 17.30 9.56
C SER A 34 23.03 16.51 10.38
N LYS A 35 24.32 16.78 10.17
CA LYS A 35 25.41 16.28 11.00
C LYS A 35 25.26 16.72 12.47
N ASP A 36 25.00 18.01 12.69
CA ASP A 36 24.85 18.55 14.04
C ASP A 36 23.60 17.98 14.74
N PHE A 37 22.50 17.86 14.00
CA PHE A 37 21.28 17.22 14.48
C PHE A 37 21.50 15.75 14.86
N ALA A 38 22.14 14.96 13.97
CA ALA A 38 22.43 13.55 14.21
C ALA A 38 23.33 13.38 15.45
N ARG A 39 24.33 14.24 15.63
CA ARG A 39 25.20 14.22 16.81
C ARG A 39 24.41 14.45 18.10
N LEU A 40 23.50 15.43 18.11
CA LEU A 40 22.63 15.70 19.27
C LEU A 40 21.70 14.51 19.55
N PHE A 41 21.11 13.92 18.51
CA PHE A 41 20.23 12.77 18.61
C PHE A 41 20.96 11.54 19.18
N TYR A 42 22.08 11.11 18.59
CA TYR A 42 22.81 9.94 19.06
C TYR A 42 23.40 10.12 20.46
N ARG A 43 23.82 11.34 20.82
CA ARG A 43 24.24 11.65 22.20
C ARG A 43 23.11 11.37 23.20
N ASN A 44 21.90 11.77 22.87
CA ASN A 44 20.73 11.56 23.73
C ASN A 44 20.33 10.09 23.79
N ILE A 45 20.42 9.36 22.68
CA ILE A 45 20.22 7.90 22.63
C ILE A 45 21.23 7.17 23.52
N ILE A 46 22.52 7.50 23.41
CA ILE A 46 23.59 6.91 24.23
C ILE A 46 23.40 7.22 25.72
N ALA A 47 22.80 8.38 26.05
CA ALA A 47 22.44 8.74 27.42
C ALA A 47 21.24 7.95 27.98
N GLY A 48 20.70 6.97 27.24
CA GLY A 48 19.59 6.12 27.69
C GLY A 48 18.22 6.78 27.58
N LEU A 49 18.10 7.87 26.82
CA LEU A 49 16.79 8.47 26.56
C LEU A 49 16.01 7.62 25.55
N PRO A 50 14.68 7.45 25.74
CA PRO A 50 13.84 6.83 24.73
C PRO A 50 13.94 7.52 23.37
N VAL A 51 13.80 6.77 22.28
CA VAL A 51 14.11 7.27 20.92
C VAL A 51 13.35 8.56 20.58
N GLY A 52 12.07 8.63 20.93
CA GLY A 52 11.23 9.81 20.75
C GLY A 52 11.70 11.01 21.56
N LYS A 53 12.11 10.80 22.82
CA LYS A 53 12.66 11.85 23.68
C LYS A 53 14.02 12.33 23.19
N ALA A 54 14.89 11.41 22.76
CA ALA A 54 16.19 11.75 22.19
C ALA A 54 16.04 12.61 20.92
N LEU A 55 15.05 12.30 20.07
CA LEU A 55 14.74 13.07 18.88
C LEU A 55 14.15 14.44 19.23
N TYR A 56 13.24 14.51 20.20
CA TYR A 56 12.67 15.76 20.69
C TYR A 56 13.73 16.72 21.20
N GLU A 57 14.62 16.26 22.08
CA GLU A 57 15.72 17.05 22.64
C GLU A 57 16.70 17.51 21.55
N ALA A 58 16.99 16.64 20.57
CA ALA A 58 17.83 17.01 19.43
C ALA A 58 17.20 18.13 18.59
N ARG A 59 15.87 18.10 18.37
CA ARG A 59 15.15 19.18 17.68
C ARG A 59 15.21 20.50 18.45
N HIS A 60 14.96 20.45 19.75
CA HIS A 60 14.94 21.63 20.59
C HIS A 60 16.31 22.30 20.66
N GLU A 61 17.36 21.51 20.89
CA GLU A 61 18.72 22.01 21.01
C GLU A 61 19.26 22.51 19.66
N HIS A 62 18.99 21.78 18.56
CA HIS A 62 19.38 22.23 17.22
C HIS A 62 18.67 23.54 16.83
N ARG A 63 17.38 23.69 17.15
CA ARG A 63 16.62 24.94 16.90
C ARG A 63 17.16 26.10 17.73
N ARG A 64 17.56 25.85 18.98
CA ARG A 64 18.14 26.85 19.89
C ARG A 64 19.52 27.32 19.42
N GLN A 65 20.34 26.42 18.88
CA GLN A 65 21.67 26.73 18.35
C GLN A 65 21.62 27.44 16.99
N ASN A 66 20.55 27.21 16.20
CA ASN A 66 20.40 27.74 14.84
C ASN A 66 19.06 28.49 14.61
N PRO A 67 18.71 29.51 15.41
CA PRO A 67 17.44 30.22 15.28
C PRO A 67 17.34 30.93 13.92
N GLY A 68 16.31 30.62 13.14
CA GLY A 68 16.01 31.27 11.86
C GLY A 68 16.97 30.94 10.71
N LYS A 69 17.98 30.09 10.91
CA LYS A 69 19.00 29.77 9.90
C LYS A 69 18.78 28.44 9.19
N SER A 70 18.09 27.48 9.82
CA SER A 70 17.85 26.15 9.25
C SER A 70 16.57 25.52 9.77
N LEU A 71 15.81 24.89 8.87
CA LEU A 71 14.62 24.08 9.18
C LEU A 71 14.97 22.59 9.37
N THR A 72 16.25 22.20 9.39
CA THR A 72 16.70 20.80 9.52
C THR A 72 16.05 20.08 10.71
N TRP A 73 15.87 20.77 11.85
CA TRP A 73 15.23 20.19 13.04
C TRP A 73 13.80 19.69 12.78
N ALA A 74 13.07 20.27 11.81
CA ALA A 74 11.69 19.92 11.51
C ALA A 74 11.57 18.77 10.50
N GLN A 75 12.67 18.38 9.84
CA GLN A 75 12.61 17.48 8.68
C GLN A 75 12.60 16.00 9.05
N TYR A 76 13.02 15.63 10.25
CA TYR A 76 13.10 14.22 10.68
C TYR A 76 11.73 13.71 11.12
N VAL A 77 11.41 12.44 10.86
CA VAL A 77 10.18 11.76 11.30
C VAL A 77 10.56 10.41 11.88
N LEU A 78 10.08 10.11 13.09
CA LEU A 78 10.28 8.81 13.72
C LEU A 78 9.15 7.87 13.31
N TYR A 79 9.55 6.67 12.88
CA TYR A 79 8.70 5.51 12.63
C TYR A 79 9.13 4.42 13.61
N GLY A 80 8.18 3.83 14.36
CA GLY A 80 8.47 2.92 15.47
C GLY A 80 8.01 3.48 16.82
N ASP A 81 8.22 2.73 17.89
CA ASP A 81 7.79 3.08 19.24
C ASP A 81 8.64 4.25 19.81
N PRO A 82 8.07 5.43 20.08
CA PRO A 82 8.85 6.55 20.62
C PRO A 82 9.53 6.25 21.97
N ASP A 83 9.16 5.15 22.64
CA ASP A 83 9.44 4.95 24.07
C ASP A 83 10.28 3.74 24.35
N SER A 84 10.57 3.00 23.30
CA SER A 84 11.68 2.09 23.31
C SER A 84 12.95 2.86 23.68
N GLY A 85 13.55 2.49 24.81
CA GLY A 85 14.96 2.76 25.06
C GLY A 85 15.80 1.78 24.25
N ILE A 86 16.75 2.27 23.44
CA ILE A 86 17.69 1.39 22.73
C ILE A 86 18.71 0.79 23.72
N PHE A 87 19.05 1.57 24.74
CA PHE A 87 19.88 1.16 25.87
C PHE A 87 18.99 1.32 27.11
N GLY A 88 18.74 0.23 27.84
CA GLY A 88 17.89 0.25 29.05
C GLY A 88 18.30 1.37 30.02
N THR A 89 17.35 1.89 30.80
CA THR A 89 17.57 3.00 31.73
C THR A 89 18.69 2.69 32.71
N MET A 90 19.86 3.30 32.50
CA MET A 90 20.80 3.47 33.61
C MET A 90 20.25 4.55 34.53
N ARG A 91 19.77 4.14 35.72
CA ARG A 91 19.84 5.02 36.88
C ARG A 91 21.30 5.09 37.29
N THR A 92 21.92 6.25 37.19
CA THR A 92 23.13 6.55 37.94
C THR A 92 22.73 7.48 39.08
N GLU A 93 22.88 7.02 40.32
CA GLU A 93 22.70 7.84 41.53
C GLU A 93 23.86 8.82 41.76
N SER A 94 24.84 8.93 40.86
CA SER A 94 25.95 9.87 41.00
C SER A 94 26.52 10.21 39.63
N GLY A 95 26.48 11.49 39.26
CA GLY A 95 26.83 12.00 37.94
C GLY A 95 28.31 11.90 37.59
N THR A 96 28.79 10.71 37.23
CA THR A 96 30.11 10.54 36.63
C THR A 96 30.07 9.47 35.53
N VAL A 97 30.37 9.90 34.30
CA VAL A 97 30.50 9.01 33.14
C VAL A 97 31.82 8.26 33.27
N THR A 98 31.73 6.98 33.59
CA THR A 98 32.88 6.06 33.54
C THR A 98 32.60 5.03 32.46
N SER A 99 33.42 5.00 31.42
CA SER A 99 33.38 3.95 30.41
C SER A 99 33.76 2.62 31.06
N LEU A 100 32.88 1.63 31.02
CA LEU A 100 33.20 0.26 31.41
C LEU A 100 32.67 -0.75 30.37
N PRO A 101 33.34 -1.91 30.28
CA PRO A 101 33.46 -2.70 29.06
C PRO A 101 32.21 -3.53 28.79
N ILE A 102 31.99 -3.80 27.50
CA ILE A 102 30.91 -4.64 27.01
C ILE A 102 31.14 -6.07 27.53
N GLN A 103 30.44 -6.48 28.59
CA GLN A 103 30.21 -7.88 28.88
C GLN A 103 28.94 -8.30 28.14
N GLY A 104 29.16 -9.07 27.06
CA GLY A 104 28.10 -9.65 26.25
C GLY A 104 27.22 -10.57 27.10
N ARG A 105 25.91 -10.33 27.05
CA ARG A 105 24.95 -11.44 27.15
C ARG A 105 24.88 -12.07 25.77
N GLU A 106 25.10 -13.38 25.73
CA GLU A 106 25.11 -14.22 24.54
C GLU A 106 23.84 -14.00 23.70
N MET A 107 24.00 -13.19 22.65
CA MET A 107 23.13 -13.15 21.49
C MET A 107 23.70 -14.16 20.50
N ASN A 108 22.87 -15.06 19.98
CA ASN A 108 23.21 -16.01 18.91
C ASN A 108 24.14 -15.37 17.87
N GLU A 109 25.23 -16.08 17.56
CA GLU A 109 26.39 -15.65 16.77
C GLU A 109 26.02 -14.92 15.46
N ARG A 110 25.89 -13.59 15.49
CA ARG A 110 25.95 -12.76 14.27
C ARG A 110 27.42 -12.63 13.88
N ARG A 111 27.82 -13.29 12.79
CA ARG A 111 29.19 -13.17 12.27
C ARG A 111 29.29 -11.95 11.37
N GLU A 112 29.98 -10.92 11.86
CA GLU A 112 30.49 -9.86 11.00
C GLU A 112 31.68 -10.40 10.23
N GLU A 113 31.55 -10.47 8.91
CA GLU A 113 32.61 -10.98 8.06
C GLU A 113 32.97 -9.96 6.98
N LYS A 114 34.27 -9.87 6.66
CA LYS A 114 34.71 -9.11 5.49
C LYS A 114 34.44 -9.96 4.25
N ARG A 115 33.68 -9.42 3.31
CA ARG A 115 33.36 -10.06 2.03
C ARG A 115 33.54 -9.07 0.89
N VAL A 116 33.71 -9.61 -0.31
CA VAL A 116 33.67 -8.85 -1.55
C VAL A 116 32.31 -9.07 -2.19
N ILE A 117 31.51 -8.01 -2.23
CA ILE A 117 30.17 -8.04 -2.80
C ILE A 117 30.23 -7.64 -4.26
N VAL A 118 29.60 -8.45 -5.10
CA VAL A 118 29.47 -8.26 -6.54
C VAL A 118 28.00 -8.09 -6.87
N SER A 119 27.64 -6.97 -7.50
CA SER A 119 26.31 -6.72 -8.04
C SER A 119 26.38 -6.82 -9.55
N VAL A 120 25.53 -7.65 -10.15
CA VAL A 120 25.42 -7.88 -11.59
C VAL A 120 24.01 -7.53 -12.04
N ASP A 121 23.89 -6.88 -13.18
CA ASP A 121 22.60 -6.52 -13.78
C ASP A 121 22.63 -6.73 -15.28
N LEU A 122 21.53 -7.24 -15.85
CA LEU A 122 21.37 -7.40 -17.30
C LEU A 122 20.76 -6.14 -17.93
N ALA A 123 21.48 -5.53 -18.88
CA ALA A 123 20.95 -4.40 -19.63
C ALA A 123 19.74 -4.80 -20.51
N ARG A 124 18.70 -3.96 -20.51
CA ARG A 124 17.46 -4.09 -21.31
C ARG A 124 16.65 -5.38 -21.05
N TYR A 125 16.73 -5.95 -19.85
CA TYR A 125 16.00 -7.18 -19.48
C TYR A 125 14.51 -7.15 -19.85
N SER A 126 13.78 -6.10 -19.46
CA SER A 126 12.34 -5.99 -19.73
C SER A 126 12.01 -6.01 -21.23
N GLU A 127 12.86 -5.42 -22.05
CA GLU A 127 12.69 -5.41 -23.52
C GLU A 127 12.99 -6.78 -24.13
N ILE A 128 14.00 -7.49 -23.60
CA ILE A 128 14.33 -8.86 -24.01
C ILE A 128 13.16 -9.80 -23.70
N VAL A 129 12.60 -9.73 -22.48
CA VAL A 129 11.45 -10.55 -22.08
C VAL A 129 10.23 -10.25 -22.96
N ALA A 130 9.86 -8.97 -23.12
CA ALA A 130 8.73 -8.56 -23.96
C ALA A 130 8.90 -9.02 -25.43
N SER A 131 10.11 -8.96 -25.97
CA SER A 131 10.40 -9.46 -27.31
C SER A 131 10.27 -10.98 -27.43
N LEU A 132 10.68 -11.74 -26.42
CA LEU A 132 10.59 -13.21 -26.42
C LEU A 132 9.14 -13.69 -26.25
N GLU A 133 8.35 -12.99 -25.44
CA GLU A 133 6.90 -13.22 -25.31
C GLU A 133 6.19 -13.10 -26.66
N GLN A 134 6.52 -12.04 -27.43
CA GLN A 134 5.87 -11.75 -28.71
C GLN A 134 6.39 -12.60 -29.88
N ARG A 135 7.71 -12.82 -30.00
CA ARG A 135 8.32 -13.46 -31.18
C ARG A 135 8.38 -14.99 -31.11
N GLN A 136 8.45 -15.57 -29.90
CA GLN A 136 8.63 -17.02 -29.73
C GLN A 136 7.39 -17.72 -29.14
N GLY A 137 6.31 -16.98 -28.86
CA GLY A 137 5.07 -17.57 -28.33
C GLY A 137 5.23 -18.22 -26.95
N LEU A 138 6.27 -17.85 -26.21
CA LEU A 138 6.60 -18.43 -24.90
C LEU A 138 5.67 -17.97 -23.77
N GLY A 139 4.93 -16.88 -23.98
CA GLY A 139 4.03 -16.29 -22.98
C GLY A 139 4.72 -16.16 -21.61
N PRO A 140 4.10 -16.61 -20.50
CA PRO A 140 4.67 -16.47 -19.15
C PRO A 140 5.99 -17.25 -18.92
N ASN A 141 6.40 -18.13 -19.85
CA ASN A 141 7.67 -18.85 -19.75
C ASN A 141 8.89 -18.05 -20.25
N ALA A 142 8.68 -16.90 -20.89
CA ALA A 142 9.77 -16.07 -21.41
C ALA A 142 10.69 -15.57 -20.28
N THR A 143 10.11 -15.11 -19.17
CA THR A 143 10.84 -14.68 -17.96
C THR A 143 11.74 -15.80 -17.44
N ARG A 144 11.17 -17.00 -17.25
CA ARG A 144 11.92 -18.17 -16.76
C ARG A 144 13.07 -18.55 -17.70
N ALA A 145 12.85 -18.52 -19.02
CA ALA A 145 13.87 -18.83 -20.00
C ALA A 145 15.05 -17.84 -19.95
N VAL A 146 14.78 -16.55 -19.75
CA VAL A 146 15.84 -15.53 -19.59
C VAL A 146 16.57 -15.71 -18.26
N GLU A 147 15.87 -15.96 -17.17
CA GLU A 147 16.48 -16.23 -15.86
C GLU A 147 17.40 -17.45 -15.89
N ASP A 148 16.97 -18.54 -16.54
CA ASP A 148 17.78 -19.75 -16.69
C ASP A 148 19.06 -19.48 -17.51
N GLN A 149 18.99 -18.62 -18.52
CA GLN A 149 20.16 -18.17 -19.28
C GLN A 149 21.12 -17.36 -18.42
N ILE A 150 20.60 -16.41 -17.62
CA ILE A 150 21.42 -15.59 -16.71
C ILE A 150 22.10 -16.50 -15.69
N LYS A 151 21.36 -17.40 -15.03
CA LYS A 151 21.93 -18.36 -14.07
C LYS A 151 23.00 -19.25 -14.70
N GLY A 152 22.82 -19.67 -15.96
CA GLY A 152 23.84 -20.39 -16.72
C GLY A 152 25.16 -19.62 -16.82
N MET A 153 25.10 -18.34 -17.18
CA MET A 153 26.29 -17.49 -17.31
C MET A 153 26.92 -17.16 -15.94
N LEU A 154 26.10 -16.96 -14.90
CA LEU A 154 26.58 -16.78 -13.53
C LEU A 154 27.32 -18.02 -13.02
N ARG A 155 26.85 -19.24 -13.34
CA ARG A 155 27.56 -20.48 -13.01
C ARG A 155 28.92 -20.57 -13.69
N GLU A 156 29.02 -20.19 -14.97
CA GLU A 156 30.32 -20.14 -15.67
C GLU A 156 31.28 -19.14 -14.99
N GLY A 157 30.78 -17.98 -14.57
CA GLY A 157 31.54 -17.01 -13.78
C GLY A 157 32.02 -17.58 -12.44
N CYS A 158 31.12 -18.19 -11.65
CA CYS A 158 31.49 -18.74 -10.33
C CYS A 158 32.50 -19.88 -10.47
N ALA A 159 32.34 -20.75 -11.48
CA ALA A 159 33.27 -21.83 -11.76
C ALA A 159 34.68 -21.30 -12.08
N GLN A 160 34.79 -20.18 -12.81
CA GLN A 160 36.09 -19.53 -13.07
C GLN A 160 36.72 -18.93 -11.80
N ALA A 161 35.90 -18.51 -10.84
CA ALA A 161 36.34 -18.09 -9.51
C ALA A 161 36.61 -19.27 -8.54
N GLY A 162 36.46 -20.51 -8.99
CA GLY A 162 36.64 -21.71 -8.16
C GLY A 162 35.55 -21.90 -7.11
N SER A 163 34.35 -21.36 -7.33
CA SER A 163 33.21 -21.45 -6.41
C SER A 163 31.95 -21.95 -7.13
N GLU A 164 30.98 -22.49 -6.39
CA GLU A 164 29.66 -22.82 -6.95
C GLU A 164 28.70 -21.62 -6.84
N LEU A 165 27.74 -21.52 -7.76
CA LEU A 165 26.79 -20.40 -7.76
C LEU A 165 25.97 -20.37 -6.47
N ASP A 166 25.56 -21.53 -5.95
CA ASP A 166 24.72 -21.61 -4.75
C ASP A 166 25.46 -21.17 -3.47
N ASP A 167 26.80 -21.25 -3.47
CA ASP A 167 27.64 -20.79 -2.35
C ASP A 167 27.87 -19.27 -2.38
N CYS A 168 27.90 -18.68 -3.57
CA CYS A 168 28.18 -17.27 -3.77
C CYS A 168 26.92 -16.40 -3.88
N LEU A 169 25.80 -16.96 -4.34
CA LEU A 169 24.59 -16.22 -4.67
C LEU A 169 23.82 -15.81 -3.40
N VAL A 170 23.83 -14.51 -3.11
CA VAL A 170 23.14 -13.92 -1.96
C VAL A 170 21.68 -13.59 -2.31
N ASN A 171 21.47 -13.03 -3.51
CA ASN A 171 20.15 -12.64 -3.96
C ASN A 171 20.06 -12.70 -5.49
N PHE A 172 18.90 -13.07 -6.00
CA PHE A 172 18.58 -13.10 -7.42
C PHE A 172 17.17 -12.53 -7.63
N ALA A 173 17.06 -11.48 -8.43
CA ALA A 173 15.83 -10.77 -8.71
C ALA A 173 15.70 -10.52 -10.22
N GLY A 174 15.49 -11.58 -11.00
CA GLY A 174 15.26 -11.51 -12.45
C GLY A 174 16.48 -11.06 -13.25
N ASP A 175 16.68 -9.75 -13.35
CA ASP A 175 17.79 -9.08 -14.04
C ASP A 175 18.97 -8.74 -13.14
N GLY A 176 18.72 -8.52 -11.85
CA GLY A 176 19.73 -8.20 -10.85
C GLY A 176 20.15 -9.42 -10.01
N SER A 177 21.45 -9.60 -9.80
CA SER A 177 21.99 -10.60 -8.87
C SER A 177 23.09 -10.02 -7.98
N ILE A 178 23.12 -10.48 -6.73
CA ILE A 178 24.14 -10.11 -5.76
C ILE A 178 24.88 -11.37 -5.34
N LEU A 179 26.20 -11.35 -5.47
CA LEU A 179 27.09 -12.43 -5.08
C LEU A 179 28.08 -11.95 -4.02
N ALA A 180 28.53 -12.86 -3.16
CA ALA A 180 29.54 -12.61 -2.14
C ALA A 180 30.72 -13.57 -2.29
N PHE A 181 31.91 -13.00 -2.40
CA PHE A 181 33.17 -13.73 -2.51
C PHE A 181 34.06 -13.50 -1.29
N ALA A 182 34.94 -14.46 -1.02
CA ALA A 182 35.92 -14.37 0.06
C ALA A 182 37.03 -13.34 -0.26
N SER A 183 37.44 -13.24 -1.53
CA SER A 183 38.52 -12.34 -1.96
C SER A 183 38.17 -11.48 -3.18
N ALA A 184 38.92 -10.39 -3.36
CA ALA A 184 38.77 -9.53 -4.54
C ALA A 184 39.27 -10.22 -5.81
N VAL A 185 40.20 -11.16 -5.68
CA VAL A 185 40.71 -11.96 -6.80
C VAL A 185 39.61 -12.87 -7.34
N ASP A 186 38.84 -13.51 -6.46
CA ASP A 186 37.73 -14.38 -6.87
C ASP A 186 36.63 -13.57 -7.57
N ALA A 187 36.34 -12.37 -7.07
CA ALA A 187 35.40 -11.45 -7.73
C ALA A 187 35.87 -10.98 -9.13
N ASP A 188 37.18 -10.73 -9.30
CA ASP A 188 37.75 -10.38 -10.62
C ASP A 188 37.77 -11.58 -11.58
N LEU A 189 38.05 -12.80 -11.07
CA LEU A 189 37.93 -14.03 -11.85
C LEU A 189 36.49 -14.33 -12.27
N PHE A 190 35.54 -14.12 -11.36
CA PHE A 190 34.11 -14.23 -11.64
C PHE A 190 33.70 -13.27 -12.75
N ALA A 191 34.17 -12.02 -12.69
CA ALA A 191 33.95 -11.04 -13.74
C ALA A 191 34.39 -11.58 -15.10
N GLU A 192 35.63 -12.06 -15.19
CA GLU A 192 36.18 -12.58 -16.43
C GLU A 192 35.37 -13.74 -17.01
N GLY A 193 34.93 -14.67 -16.16
CA GLY A 193 34.10 -15.79 -16.59
C GLY A 193 32.71 -15.38 -17.05
N LEU A 194 32.04 -14.51 -16.29
CA LEU A 194 30.73 -13.99 -16.65
C LEU A 194 30.77 -13.24 -17.98
N PHE A 195 31.72 -12.33 -18.15
CA PHE A 195 31.84 -11.53 -19.37
C PHE A 195 32.32 -12.39 -20.57
N ALA A 196 33.16 -13.40 -20.36
CA ALA A 196 33.52 -14.36 -21.41
C ALA A 196 32.32 -15.21 -21.85
N ALA A 197 31.51 -15.70 -20.91
CA ALA A 197 30.28 -16.43 -21.20
C ALA A 197 29.27 -15.56 -21.96
N SER A 198 29.11 -14.31 -21.52
CA SER A 198 28.31 -13.28 -22.19
C SER A 198 28.80 -13.01 -23.62
N SER A 199 30.11 -12.80 -23.83
CA SER A 199 30.67 -12.58 -25.17
C SER A 199 30.50 -13.79 -26.08
N LYS A 200 30.67 -15.01 -25.57
CA LYS A 200 30.44 -16.26 -26.31
C LYS A 200 28.97 -16.44 -26.70
N TRP A 201 28.03 -16.00 -25.85
CA TRP A 201 26.61 -15.96 -26.20
C TRP A 201 26.34 -14.92 -27.28
N ASN A 202 26.84 -13.70 -27.08
CA ASN A 202 26.61 -12.56 -27.96
C ASN A 202 27.22 -12.74 -29.35
N SER A 203 28.27 -13.54 -29.50
CA SER A 203 28.83 -13.86 -30.82
C SER A 203 27.86 -14.61 -31.75
N ARG A 204 26.76 -15.15 -31.20
CA ARG A 204 25.71 -15.85 -31.94
C ARG A 204 24.48 -14.96 -32.18
N ALA A 205 24.40 -13.81 -31.53
CA ALA A 205 23.25 -12.92 -31.58
C ALA A 205 23.17 -12.20 -32.93
N LYS A 206 21.99 -12.23 -33.55
CA LYS A 206 21.72 -11.57 -34.84
C LYS A 206 20.87 -10.30 -34.70
N SER A 207 20.18 -10.18 -33.57
CA SER A 207 19.30 -9.06 -33.25
C SER A 207 19.65 -8.48 -31.87
N PRO A 208 19.42 -7.17 -31.60
CA PRO A 208 19.73 -6.57 -30.32
C PRO A 208 19.11 -7.27 -29.10
N GLU A 209 17.94 -7.90 -29.25
CA GLU A 209 17.24 -8.57 -28.15
C GLU A 209 17.82 -9.97 -27.81
N GLU A 210 18.68 -10.51 -28.67
CA GLU A 210 19.41 -11.76 -28.42
C GLU A 210 20.69 -11.54 -27.60
N TYR A 211 21.17 -10.30 -27.49
CA TYR A 211 22.34 -9.98 -26.69
C TYR A 211 22.04 -10.14 -25.19
N ARG A 212 23.05 -10.58 -24.45
CA ARG A 212 23.08 -10.62 -22.99
C ARG A 212 24.26 -9.79 -22.53
N CYS A 213 24.05 -8.51 -22.31
CA CYS A 213 25.12 -7.59 -21.91
C CYS A 213 24.95 -7.19 -20.45
N PHE A 214 25.93 -7.53 -19.62
CA PHE A 214 25.89 -7.27 -18.18
C PHE A 214 26.60 -5.98 -17.80
N ARG A 215 26.20 -5.43 -16.65
CA ARG A 215 26.87 -4.34 -15.94
C ARG A 215 27.25 -4.86 -14.57
N MET A 216 28.45 -4.54 -14.09
CA MET A 216 28.92 -5.08 -12.82
C MET A 216 29.57 -4.03 -11.91
N GLY A 217 29.26 -4.12 -10.62
CA GLY A 217 29.84 -3.31 -9.56
C GLY A 217 30.38 -4.19 -8.44
N VAL A 218 31.58 -3.87 -7.94
CA VAL A 218 32.28 -4.71 -6.96
C VAL A 218 32.80 -3.86 -5.80
N TYR A 219 32.48 -4.27 -4.57
CA TYR A 219 32.88 -3.54 -3.37
C TYR A 219 33.29 -4.48 -2.24
N ALA A 220 34.41 -4.21 -1.60
CA ALA A 220 34.91 -4.97 -0.45
C ALA A 220 34.56 -4.24 0.85
N GLY A 221 33.92 -4.94 1.79
CA GLY A 221 33.53 -4.36 3.06
C GLY A 221 33.04 -5.39 4.07
N ARG A 222 32.70 -4.90 5.27
CA ARG A 222 32.08 -5.74 6.30
C ARG A 222 30.60 -5.92 5.99
N VAL A 223 30.15 -7.15 6.11
CA VAL A 223 28.75 -7.53 6.00
C VAL A 223 28.35 -8.38 7.19
N VAL A 224 27.09 -8.27 7.58
CA VAL A 224 26.48 -9.11 8.60
C VAL A 224 25.80 -10.26 7.88
N ILE A 225 26.14 -11.48 8.27
CA ILE A 225 25.47 -12.69 7.78
C ILE A 225 24.45 -13.11 8.84
N GLU A 226 23.18 -13.13 8.48
CA GLU A 226 22.05 -13.54 9.33
C GLU A 226 21.80 -15.07 9.23
N GLU A 227 21.13 -15.66 10.23
CA GLU A 227 20.68 -17.06 10.18
C GLU A 227 19.79 -17.27 8.93
N GLY A 228 20.20 -18.18 8.03
CA GLY A 228 19.57 -18.38 6.72
C GLY A 228 20.36 -17.83 5.52
N GLY A 229 21.58 -17.30 5.73
CA GLY A 229 22.49 -16.90 4.64
C GLY A 229 22.20 -15.51 4.04
N LYS A 230 21.25 -14.78 4.61
CA LYS A 230 20.93 -13.41 4.19
C LYS A 230 22.05 -12.46 4.63
N ILE A 231 22.64 -11.77 3.65
CA ILE A 231 23.71 -10.81 3.88
C ILE A 231 23.12 -9.40 3.93
N SER A 232 23.51 -8.59 4.92
CA SER A 232 23.10 -7.19 5.05
C SER A 232 24.31 -6.29 5.37
N GLY A 233 24.36 -5.07 4.81
CA GLY A 233 25.45 -4.12 5.09
C GLY A 233 25.71 -3.08 4.01
N GLY A 234 26.46 -2.03 4.37
CA GLY A 234 26.81 -0.91 3.49
C GLY A 234 27.59 -1.32 2.24
N ALA A 235 28.34 -2.43 2.30
CA ALA A 235 29.08 -2.97 1.16
C ALA A 235 28.17 -3.38 -0.02
N MET A 236 26.98 -3.93 0.26
CA MET A 236 26.02 -4.28 -0.80
C MET A 236 25.49 -3.02 -1.50
N SER A 237 25.09 -2.03 -0.72
CA SER A 237 24.59 -0.76 -1.25
C SER A 237 25.65 0.00 -2.06
N ALA A 238 26.94 -0.18 -1.77
CA ALA A 238 28.03 0.37 -2.56
C ALA A 238 28.24 -0.41 -3.87
N ALA A 239 28.23 -1.74 -3.84
CA ALA A 239 28.35 -2.58 -5.03
C ALA A 239 27.22 -2.32 -6.04
N VAL A 240 25.97 -2.20 -5.58
CA VAL A 240 24.82 -1.86 -6.45
C VAL A 240 24.99 -0.50 -7.11
N ARG A 241 25.48 0.51 -6.39
CA ARG A 241 25.73 1.84 -6.96
C ARG A 241 26.82 1.83 -8.02
N LEU A 242 27.91 1.09 -7.76
CA LEU A 242 28.96 0.88 -8.76
C LEU A 242 28.38 0.23 -10.02
N GLN A 243 27.54 -0.80 -9.88
CA GLN A 243 26.91 -1.47 -11.01
C GLN A 243 26.06 -0.52 -11.85
N GLN A 244 25.26 0.35 -11.22
CA GLN A 244 24.40 1.30 -11.91
C GLN A 244 25.18 2.33 -12.76
N ARG A 245 26.47 2.54 -12.46
CA ARG A 245 27.36 3.48 -13.16
C ARG A 245 28.28 2.78 -14.17
N ALA A 246 28.29 1.45 -14.19
CA ALA A 246 29.02 0.67 -15.18
C ALA A 246 28.24 0.66 -16.50
N GLY A 247 28.94 0.83 -17.62
CA GLY A 247 28.37 0.57 -18.94
C GLY A 247 28.22 -0.93 -19.19
N ALA A 248 27.48 -1.30 -20.24
CA ALA A 248 27.35 -2.69 -20.63
C ALA A 248 28.72 -3.24 -21.09
N GLY A 249 29.14 -4.37 -20.51
CA GLY A 249 30.48 -4.92 -20.74
C GLY A 249 31.55 -4.40 -19.78
N GLU A 250 31.19 -3.55 -18.82
CA GLU A 250 32.11 -2.91 -17.90
C GLU A 250 31.92 -3.36 -16.45
N VAL A 251 33.02 -3.24 -15.71
CA VAL A 251 33.12 -3.49 -14.27
C VAL A 251 33.60 -2.21 -13.60
N LEU A 252 32.92 -1.82 -12.53
CA LEU A 252 33.39 -0.79 -11.61
C LEU A 252 33.77 -1.39 -10.26
N LEU A 253 35.04 -1.24 -9.90
CA LEU A 253 35.63 -1.78 -8.69
C LEU A 253 35.92 -0.65 -7.70
N GLY A 254 35.28 -0.65 -6.53
CA GLY A 254 35.56 0.36 -5.50
C GLY A 254 37.01 0.26 -5.01
N ALA A 255 37.60 1.39 -4.58
CA ALA A 255 39.01 1.44 -4.14
C ALA A 255 39.36 0.36 -3.10
N ASN A 256 38.47 0.10 -2.13
CA ASN A 256 38.67 -0.95 -1.13
C ASN A 256 38.87 -2.36 -1.72
N ALA A 257 38.18 -2.66 -2.82
CA ALA A 257 38.32 -3.94 -3.52
C ALA A 257 39.50 -3.92 -4.49
N TYR A 258 39.79 -2.77 -5.10
CA TYR A 258 40.97 -2.57 -5.94
C TYR A 258 42.27 -2.72 -5.16
N GLU A 259 42.39 -2.10 -3.98
CA GLU A 259 43.54 -2.23 -3.09
C GLU A 259 43.77 -3.66 -2.60
N ALA A 260 42.70 -4.46 -2.51
CA ALA A 260 42.78 -5.87 -2.14
C ALA A 260 43.26 -6.77 -3.29
N LEU A 261 43.40 -6.25 -4.53
CA LEU A 261 43.93 -7.00 -5.66
C LEU A 261 45.46 -6.98 -5.71
N PRO A 262 46.10 -8.09 -6.14
CA PRO A 262 47.51 -8.10 -6.51
C PRO A 262 47.82 -7.05 -7.59
N GLU A 263 49.04 -6.51 -7.57
CA GLU A 263 49.48 -5.47 -8.51
C GLU A 263 49.28 -5.87 -9.98
N SER A 264 49.57 -7.13 -10.33
CA SER A 264 49.38 -7.66 -11.68
C SER A 264 47.94 -7.57 -12.20
N ARG A 265 46.95 -7.61 -11.32
CA ARG A 265 45.53 -7.45 -11.68
C ARG A 265 45.10 -5.98 -11.65
N ARG A 266 45.62 -5.20 -10.69
CA ARG A 266 45.34 -3.76 -10.60
C ARG A 266 45.69 -3.00 -11.88
N LEU A 267 46.81 -3.33 -12.52
CA LEU A 267 47.25 -2.75 -13.80
C LEU A 267 46.27 -2.92 -14.98
N ARG A 268 45.22 -3.73 -14.82
CA ARG A 268 44.21 -4.01 -15.85
C ARG A 268 42.98 -3.10 -15.73
N PHE A 269 42.91 -2.30 -14.68
CA PHE A 269 41.87 -1.29 -14.49
C PHE A 269 42.39 0.09 -14.87
N GLY A 270 41.48 0.98 -15.26
CA GLY A 270 41.79 2.37 -15.56
C GLY A 270 42.14 3.18 -14.32
N GLU A 271 42.38 4.47 -14.56
CA GLU A 271 42.64 5.44 -13.48
C GLU A 271 41.48 5.52 -12.49
N GLU A 272 41.78 6.01 -11.29
CA GLU A 272 40.76 6.24 -10.26
C GLU A 272 39.76 7.29 -10.77
N GLU A 273 38.49 6.92 -10.77
CA GLU A 273 37.38 7.81 -11.02
C GLU A 273 36.50 7.95 -9.78
N LEU A 274 36.11 9.18 -9.49
CA LEU A 274 35.18 9.48 -8.41
C LEU A 274 33.76 9.22 -8.89
N ILE A 275 33.16 8.16 -8.37
CA ILE A 275 31.77 7.86 -8.65
C ILE A 275 30.90 8.71 -7.73
N PRO A 276 30.06 9.62 -8.26
CA PRO A 276 29.17 10.39 -7.42
C PRO A 276 28.25 9.43 -6.66
N GLY A 277 28.22 9.57 -5.34
CA GLY A 277 27.29 8.85 -4.49
C GLY A 277 25.85 9.35 -4.69
N LYS A 278 24.96 9.14 -3.71
CA LYS A 278 23.72 9.93 -3.69
C LYS A 278 24.07 11.41 -3.59
N GLU A 279 23.14 12.31 -3.90
CA GLU A 279 23.35 13.78 -4.03
C GLU A 279 24.05 14.48 -2.83
N HIS A 280 24.37 13.74 -1.75
CA HIS A 280 25.09 14.14 -0.54
C HIS A 280 26.11 13.12 0.04
N ASP A 281 26.36 11.98 -0.64
CA ASP A 281 27.40 11.03 -0.23
C ASP A 281 28.76 11.47 -0.81
N ASP A 282 29.84 11.39 -0.04
CA ASP A 282 31.20 11.58 -0.59
C ASP A 282 31.38 10.65 -1.80
N PRO A 283 31.86 11.16 -2.94
CA PRO A 283 32.15 10.32 -4.10
C PRO A 283 33.10 9.21 -3.65
N PHE A 284 32.75 7.97 -3.90
CA PHE A 284 33.65 6.87 -3.57
C PHE A 284 34.57 6.60 -4.77
N PRO A 285 35.88 6.54 -4.54
CA PRO A 285 36.84 6.23 -5.60
C PRO A 285 36.62 4.82 -6.12
N ALA A 286 36.66 4.67 -7.43
CA ALA A 286 36.51 3.41 -8.12
C ALA A 286 37.42 3.33 -9.34
N HIS A 287 37.65 2.12 -9.81
CA HIS A 287 38.44 1.84 -11.00
C HIS A 287 37.59 1.07 -12.00
N ARG A 288 37.56 1.56 -13.25
CA ARG A 288 36.79 0.96 -14.33
C ARG A 288 37.62 -0.03 -15.14
N ARG A 289 37.03 -1.15 -15.51
CA ARG A 289 37.61 -2.09 -16.47
C ARG A 289 36.56 -2.56 -17.46
N ARG A 290 36.90 -2.53 -18.74
CA ARG A 290 36.07 -3.08 -19.81
C ARG A 290 36.49 -4.53 -20.06
N LEU A 291 35.52 -5.44 -20.00
CA LEU A 291 35.73 -6.88 -20.20
C LEU A 291 35.03 -7.42 -21.45
N ALA A 292 34.01 -6.72 -21.94
CA ALA A 292 33.35 -7.05 -23.20
C ALA A 292 33.17 -5.79 -24.06
N GLU A 293 32.99 -6.02 -25.36
CA GLU A 293 32.58 -4.98 -26.29
C GLU A 293 31.28 -4.31 -25.83
N PRO A 294 31.14 -2.98 -26.02
CA PRO A 294 29.91 -2.29 -25.66
C PRO A 294 28.72 -2.88 -26.40
N ALA A 295 27.56 -2.84 -25.76
CA ALA A 295 26.35 -3.34 -26.38
C ALA A 295 26.04 -2.54 -27.68
N PRO A 296 25.42 -3.17 -28.70
CA PRO A 296 25.14 -2.51 -29.99
C PRO A 296 24.30 -1.22 -29.90
N TRP A 297 23.61 -1.01 -28.78
CA TRP A 297 22.74 0.15 -28.52
C TRP A 297 23.39 1.22 -27.64
N GLU A 298 24.62 1.01 -27.17
CA GLU A 298 25.37 2.06 -26.47
C GLU A 298 26.13 2.91 -27.49
N PRO A 299 26.06 4.26 -27.42
CA PRO A 299 26.87 5.12 -28.28
C PRO A 299 28.35 4.88 -27.97
N GLY A 300 29.17 4.70 -29.03
CA GLY A 300 30.62 4.48 -28.90
C GLY A 300 31.34 5.60 -28.13
N PRO A 301 32.57 5.38 -27.63
CA PRO A 301 33.20 6.27 -26.66
C PRO A 301 33.45 7.67 -27.24
N GLU A 302 32.72 8.67 -26.75
CA GLU A 302 33.02 10.09 -26.99
C GLU A 302 34.25 10.50 -26.15
N ILE A 303 35.34 10.82 -26.84
CA ILE A 303 36.49 11.53 -26.27
C ILE A 303 36.02 12.95 -25.92
N ARG A 304 35.68 13.20 -24.65
CA ARG A 304 35.37 14.55 -24.15
C ARG A 304 36.59 15.45 -24.29
N LYS A 305 36.54 16.43 -25.20
CA LYS A 305 37.49 17.56 -25.24
C LYS A 305 37.15 18.56 -24.12
N PRO A 306 38.15 19.26 -23.54
CA PRO A 306 37.91 20.14 -22.41
C PRO A 306 37.32 21.49 -22.83
N GLY A 307 36.19 21.82 -22.20
CA GLY A 307 35.76 23.14 -21.75
C GLY A 307 35.74 24.32 -22.73
N THR A 308 34.54 24.81 -23.04
CA THR A 308 34.28 26.26 -23.13
C THR A 308 32.94 26.60 -22.50
N ARG A 309 32.99 27.54 -21.55
CA ARG A 309 31.84 28.28 -21.03
C ARG A 309 31.22 29.07 -22.17
N GLU A 310 29.93 28.93 -22.41
CA GLU A 310 29.15 29.98 -23.05
C GLU A 310 27.86 30.26 -22.29
N THR A 311 27.82 31.49 -21.81
CA THR A 311 26.69 32.24 -21.28
C THR A 311 25.69 32.54 -22.39
N SER A 312 24.38 32.44 -22.12
CA SER A 312 23.41 33.44 -22.62
C SER A 312 22.04 33.28 -21.96
N VAL A 313 21.48 34.42 -21.57
CA VAL A 313 20.06 34.64 -21.20
C VAL A 313 19.33 35.24 -22.43
N PRO A 314 18.03 35.59 -22.41
CA PRO A 314 16.99 34.96 -23.24
C PRO A 314 16.43 35.89 -24.35
N GLY A 315 15.78 35.29 -25.35
CA GLY A 315 14.66 35.94 -26.05
C GLY A 315 14.74 36.01 -27.58
N ALA A 316 13.53 35.99 -28.15
CA ALA A 316 13.11 36.40 -29.50
C ALA A 316 13.06 35.34 -30.62
N THR A 317 11.82 34.89 -30.85
CA THR A 317 11.08 34.86 -32.13
C THR A 317 11.65 34.11 -33.33
N ARG A 318 10.89 33.11 -33.81
CA ARG A 318 10.40 33.08 -35.22
C ARG A 318 9.30 32.04 -35.47
N THR A 319 8.16 32.57 -35.93
CA THR A 319 7.33 32.12 -37.06
C THR A 319 7.11 30.62 -37.28
N SER A 320 5.89 30.18 -37.00
CA SER A 320 5.27 28.99 -37.59
C SER A 320 4.31 29.38 -38.72
N VAL A 321 4.41 28.62 -39.80
CA VAL A 321 3.81 28.75 -41.12
C VAL A 321 2.34 28.31 -41.14
N GLU A 322 1.56 28.98 -41.99
CA GLU A 322 0.16 28.71 -42.35
C GLU A 322 -0.05 27.38 -43.09
N ALA A 323 -1.18 26.70 -42.82
CA ALA A 323 -2.05 26.04 -43.81
C ALA A 323 -3.33 25.54 -43.11
N SER A 324 -4.46 26.23 -43.24
CA SER A 324 -5.55 25.92 -44.20
C SER A 324 -6.59 24.92 -43.66
N ILE A 325 -7.68 25.47 -43.12
CA ILE A 325 -8.96 24.80 -42.85
C ILE A 325 -9.86 25.01 -44.08
N PRO A 326 -10.51 23.98 -44.66
CA PRO A 326 -11.60 24.21 -45.58
C PRO A 326 -12.94 24.29 -44.82
N ALA A 327 -13.62 25.41 -45.03
CA ALA A 327 -15.05 25.54 -44.82
C ALA A 327 -15.82 24.83 -45.96
N PHE A 328 -16.93 24.18 -45.64
CA PHE A 328 -17.91 23.75 -46.65
C PHE A 328 -19.31 24.19 -46.24
N GLN A 329 -19.94 24.96 -47.13
CA GLN A 329 -21.34 25.40 -47.05
C GLN A 329 -22.23 24.51 -47.93
N ALA A 330 -23.49 24.42 -47.48
CA ALA A 330 -24.74 24.27 -48.25
C ALA A 330 -25.14 22.91 -48.84
N ALA A 331 -26.32 22.41 -48.42
CA ALA A 331 -27.46 22.11 -49.30
C ALA A 331 -28.75 21.75 -48.52
N LYS A 332 -29.90 22.30 -48.94
CA LYS A 332 -31.28 21.88 -48.59
C LYS A 332 -31.69 20.66 -49.42
N PRO A 333 -32.71 19.86 -49.02
CA PRO A 333 -34.07 19.96 -49.63
C PRO A 333 -35.19 19.66 -48.59
N GLY A 334 -36.51 19.80 -48.79
CA GLY A 334 -37.35 19.90 -49.98
C GLY A 334 -38.41 18.77 -49.99
N ARG A 335 -39.66 19.15 -49.68
CA ARG A 335 -40.96 18.42 -49.60
C ARG A 335 -41.20 17.10 -50.40
N LYS A 336 -41.85 16.16 -49.68
CA LYS A 336 -43.07 15.36 -49.97
C LYS A 336 -43.24 14.59 -51.31
N ALA A 337 -43.35 13.26 -51.13
CA ALA A 337 -44.44 12.35 -51.53
C ALA A 337 -44.33 11.48 -52.81
N ILE A 338 -44.83 10.24 -52.63
CA ILE A 338 -45.54 9.31 -53.55
C ILE A 338 -44.84 7.96 -53.83
N LEU A 339 -45.65 6.89 -53.67
CA LEU A 339 -45.46 5.45 -53.97
C LEU A 339 -44.56 4.69 -52.99
N VAL A 340 -45.05 3.73 -52.19
CA VAL A 340 -45.82 2.55 -52.59
C VAL A 340 -46.92 2.25 -51.57
N GLY A 341 -48.17 2.33 -52.03
CA GLY A 341 -49.30 1.63 -51.43
C GLY A 341 -49.73 0.52 -52.37
N VAL A 342 -49.59 -0.73 -51.94
CA VAL A 342 -50.41 -1.88 -52.32
C VAL A 342 -50.29 -2.85 -51.14
N ILE A 343 -51.40 -3.43 -50.68
CA ILE A 343 -51.49 -4.42 -49.59
C ILE A 343 -51.28 -3.74 -48.21
N VAL A 344 -52.28 -3.21 -47.51
CA VAL A 344 -53.31 -3.98 -46.78
C VAL A 344 -54.56 -3.08 -46.63
N VAL A 345 -55.44 -3.12 -47.63
CA VAL A 345 -56.86 -2.68 -47.54
C VAL A 345 -57.72 -3.87 -47.97
N VAL A 346 -57.74 -4.93 -47.18
CA VAL A 346 -58.69 -6.04 -47.35
C VAL A 346 -59.39 -6.47 -46.05
N LEU A 347 -59.01 -5.99 -44.87
CA LEU A 347 -59.67 -6.41 -43.62
C LEU A 347 -60.30 -5.27 -42.84
N ALA A 348 -61.11 -4.47 -43.56
CA ALA A 348 -62.12 -3.61 -42.97
C ALA A 348 -63.43 -3.79 -43.75
N LEU A 349 -64.10 -4.93 -43.57
CA LEU A 349 -65.52 -5.16 -43.94
C LEU A 349 -65.99 -6.56 -43.49
N CYS A 350 -66.02 -6.81 -42.18
CA CYS A 350 -66.91 -7.78 -41.52
C CYS A 350 -66.68 -7.71 -40.00
N GLY A 351 -67.68 -7.25 -39.25
CA GLY A 351 -67.59 -7.22 -37.78
C GLY A 351 -68.38 -6.12 -37.10
N ILE A 352 -69.46 -5.62 -37.69
CA ILE A 352 -70.57 -5.04 -36.91
C ILE A 352 -71.48 -6.22 -36.56
N VAL A 353 -71.52 -6.62 -35.29
CA VAL A 353 -72.68 -7.02 -34.46
C VAL A 353 -72.10 -7.62 -33.17
N GLY A 354 -72.40 -7.01 -32.02
CA GLY A 354 -71.94 -7.49 -30.71
C GLY A 354 -72.08 -6.42 -29.64
N GLU A 355 -73.32 -6.21 -29.23
CA GLU A 355 -73.83 -5.51 -28.05
C GLU A 355 -72.90 -4.66 -27.16
N ARG A 356 -73.35 -3.42 -27.01
CA ARG A 356 -73.05 -2.53 -25.88
C ARG A 356 -73.47 -3.21 -24.56
N THR A 357 -72.50 -3.72 -23.82
CA THR A 357 -72.54 -3.65 -22.34
C THR A 357 -71.35 -2.84 -21.90
N LEU A 358 -71.63 -1.57 -21.64
CA LEU A 358 -70.77 -0.65 -20.94
C LEU A 358 -70.42 -1.25 -19.58
N ASP A 359 -69.14 -1.52 -19.32
CA ASP A 359 -68.62 -1.56 -17.96
C ASP A 359 -68.23 -0.11 -17.59
N PRO A 360 -69.08 0.64 -16.86
CA PRO A 360 -68.75 2.01 -16.47
C PRO A 360 -67.52 2.06 -15.56
N MET A 361 -67.19 0.99 -14.81
CA MET A 361 -66.07 1.01 -13.87
C MET A 361 -64.70 1.06 -14.56
N GLY A 362 -64.52 0.34 -15.69
CA GLY A 362 -63.25 0.32 -16.42
C GLY A 362 -62.86 1.68 -17.04
N ARG A 363 -63.82 2.45 -17.54
CA ARG A 363 -63.55 3.77 -18.13
C ARG A 363 -63.25 4.85 -17.09
N HIS A 364 -63.86 4.77 -15.92
CA HIS A 364 -63.52 5.66 -14.80
C HIS A 364 -62.14 5.31 -14.22
N HIS A 365 -61.81 4.02 -14.13
CA HIS A 365 -60.49 3.55 -13.69
C HIS A 365 -59.37 3.99 -14.65
N GLN A 366 -59.55 3.81 -15.96
CA GLN A 366 -58.57 4.23 -16.96
C GLN A 366 -58.41 5.76 -17.04
N ARG A 367 -59.49 6.53 -16.87
CA ARG A 367 -59.41 8.00 -16.79
C ARG A 367 -58.68 8.48 -15.54
N ALA A 368 -58.91 7.82 -14.40
CA ALA A 368 -58.21 8.14 -13.16
C ALA A 368 -56.71 7.82 -13.24
N LEU A 369 -56.34 6.69 -13.87
CA LEU A 369 -54.94 6.33 -14.14
C LEU A 369 -54.28 7.32 -15.11
N ALA A 370 -54.97 7.77 -16.16
CA ALA A 370 -54.44 8.76 -17.10
C ALA A 370 -54.15 10.11 -16.42
N LEU A 371 -55.06 10.60 -15.56
CA LEU A 371 -54.87 11.82 -14.78
C LEU A 371 -53.72 11.69 -13.77
N LEU A 372 -53.58 10.53 -13.13
CA LEU A 372 -52.46 10.25 -12.23
C LEU A 372 -51.13 10.22 -12.99
N MET A 373 -51.11 9.67 -14.21
CA MET A 373 -49.91 9.59 -15.03
C MET A 373 -49.48 10.97 -15.54
N GLU A 374 -50.41 11.81 -15.96
CA GLU A 374 -50.15 13.21 -16.34
C GLU A 374 -49.57 14.01 -15.15
N LYS A 375 -50.12 13.81 -13.95
CA LYS A 375 -49.63 14.44 -12.73
C LYS A 375 -48.24 13.92 -12.32
N ALA A 376 -47.97 12.63 -12.52
CA ALA A 376 -46.66 12.03 -12.24
C ALA A 376 -45.59 12.55 -13.21
N ASP A 377 -45.91 12.66 -14.51
CA ASP A 377 -45.04 13.26 -15.52
C ASP A 377 -44.74 14.74 -15.23
N GLN A 378 -45.73 15.48 -14.72
CA GLN A 378 -45.54 16.86 -14.29
C GLN A 378 -44.52 16.97 -13.14
N TYR A 379 -44.64 16.13 -12.10
CA TYR A 379 -43.69 16.12 -10.99
C TYR A 379 -42.28 15.72 -11.42
N GLU A 380 -42.15 14.79 -12.37
CA GLU A 380 -40.85 14.42 -12.97
C GLU A 380 -40.25 15.62 -13.74
N GLY A 381 -41.06 16.33 -14.53
CA GLY A 381 -40.64 17.55 -15.26
C GLY A 381 -40.23 18.71 -14.35
N GLU A 382 -40.87 18.83 -13.18
CA GLU A 382 -40.53 19.81 -12.14
C GLU A 382 -39.32 19.38 -11.27
N GLN A 383 -38.71 18.21 -11.55
CA GLN A 383 -37.63 17.61 -10.76
C GLN A 383 -38.01 17.32 -9.29
N ASN A 384 -39.31 17.22 -8.99
CA ASN A 384 -39.79 16.82 -7.67
C ASN A 384 -39.87 15.29 -7.59
N TYR A 385 -38.71 14.65 -7.52
CA TYR A 385 -38.57 13.20 -7.64
C TYR A 385 -39.29 12.42 -6.54
N SER A 386 -39.42 12.98 -5.32
CA SER A 386 -40.18 12.35 -4.23
C SER A 386 -41.68 12.29 -4.51
N ALA A 387 -42.27 13.40 -4.99
CA ALA A 387 -43.68 13.43 -5.38
C ALA A 387 -43.95 12.56 -6.61
N ALA A 388 -43.01 12.53 -7.57
CA ALA A 388 -43.07 11.66 -8.74
C ALA A 388 -43.00 10.17 -8.35
N GLU A 389 -42.11 9.78 -7.43
CA GLU A 389 -42.01 8.40 -6.94
C GLU A 389 -43.33 7.95 -6.28
N ALA A 390 -43.92 8.79 -5.43
CA ALA A 390 -45.19 8.51 -4.77
C ALA A 390 -46.32 8.32 -5.79
N ALA A 391 -46.39 9.19 -6.81
CA ALA A 391 -47.41 9.13 -7.85
C ALA A 391 -47.27 7.88 -8.74
N PHE A 392 -46.05 7.55 -9.20
CA PHE A 392 -45.81 6.34 -9.99
C PHE A 392 -46.00 5.05 -9.18
N SER A 393 -45.68 5.06 -7.88
CA SER A 393 -45.97 3.95 -6.98
C SER A 393 -47.46 3.74 -6.77
N GLU A 394 -48.25 4.83 -6.70
CA GLU A 394 -49.71 4.75 -6.62
C GLU A 394 -50.34 4.20 -7.92
N ILE A 395 -49.79 4.56 -9.08
CA ILE A 395 -50.17 3.99 -10.38
C ILE A 395 -49.93 2.47 -10.39
N LEU A 396 -48.75 2.01 -9.96
CA LEU A 396 -48.42 0.58 -9.90
C LEU A 396 -49.23 -0.19 -8.86
N ARG A 397 -49.69 0.47 -7.80
CA ARG A 397 -50.61 -0.14 -6.82
C ARG A 397 -51.99 -0.40 -7.42
N LYS A 398 -52.43 0.46 -8.35
CA LYS A 398 -53.73 0.35 -9.04
C LYS A 398 -53.65 -0.52 -10.30
N ASP A 399 -52.51 -0.53 -10.98
CA ASP A 399 -52.21 -1.35 -12.15
C ASP A 399 -50.76 -1.88 -12.10
N PRO A 400 -50.56 -3.07 -11.48
CA PRO A 400 -49.23 -3.66 -11.31
C PRO A 400 -48.54 -4.07 -12.61
N GLU A 401 -49.25 -4.18 -13.74
CA GLU A 401 -48.68 -4.58 -15.03
C GLU A 401 -48.29 -3.39 -15.92
N ASN A 402 -48.45 -2.16 -15.43
CA ASN A 402 -48.09 -0.96 -16.18
C ASN A 402 -46.57 -0.84 -16.40
N ALA A 403 -46.10 -1.33 -17.54
CA ALA A 403 -44.68 -1.35 -17.91
C ALA A 403 -44.04 0.04 -17.98
N LEU A 404 -44.81 1.07 -18.38
CA LEU A 404 -44.31 2.44 -18.48
C LEU A 404 -44.05 3.03 -17.09
N ALA A 405 -44.99 2.86 -16.15
CA ALA A 405 -44.83 3.30 -14.77
C ALA A 405 -43.68 2.58 -14.06
N LYS A 406 -43.47 1.27 -14.30
CA LYS A 406 -42.31 0.52 -13.79
C LYS A 406 -41.00 1.12 -14.27
N SER A 407 -40.88 1.37 -15.58
CA SER A 407 -39.65 1.92 -16.18
C SER A 407 -39.36 3.33 -15.69
N ARG A 408 -40.38 4.19 -15.54
CA ARG A 408 -40.23 5.57 -15.04
C ARG A 408 -39.81 5.60 -13.57
N LEU A 409 -40.45 4.78 -12.74
CA LEU A 409 -40.12 4.66 -11.32
C LEU A 409 -38.66 4.23 -11.09
N GLN A 410 -38.16 3.30 -11.90
CA GLN A 410 -36.75 2.88 -11.85
C GLN A 410 -35.80 4.03 -12.21
N GLY A 411 -36.15 4.84 -13.22
CA GLY A 411 -35.39 6.04 -13.61
C GLY A 411 -35.36 7.10 -12.50
N ILE A 412 -36.51 7.37 -11.87
CA ILE A 412 -36.65 8.34 -10.78
C ILE A 412 -35.85 7.92 -9.55
N ARG A 413 -35.93 6.65 -9.13
CA ARG A 413 -35.12 6.13 -8.02
C ARG A 413 -33.62 6.25 -8.28
N SER A 414 -33.20 6.00 -9.52
CA SER A 414 -31.81 6.17 -9.93
C SER A 414 -31.37 7.64 -9.91
N ALA A 415 -32.28 8.57 -10.22
CA ALA A 415 -32.03 10.00 -10.14
C ALA A 415 -31.95 10.49 -8.67
N MET A 416 -32.85 10.02 -7.80
CA MET A 416 -32.82 10.31 -6.36
C MET A 416 -31.52 9.86 -5.71
N ALA A 417 -31.06 8.63 -6.00
CA ALA A 417 -29.78 8.12 -5.49
C ALA A 417 -28.59 9.00 -5.90
N ARG A 418 -28.63 9.62 -7.09
CA ARG A 418 -27.59 10.57 -7.55
C ARG A 418 -27.66 11.91 -6.82
N VAL A 419 -28.87 12.38 -6.50
CA VAL A 419 -29.07 13.63 -5.75
C VAL A 419 -28.61 13.45 -4.31
N GLU A 420 -29.01 12.37 -3.64
CA GLU A 420 -28.55 12.02 -2.28
C GLU A 420 -27.02 11.86 -2.23
N GLU A 421 -26.43 11.18 -3.21
CA GLU A 421 -24.97 11.03 -3.29
C GLU A 421 -24.28 12.38 -3.49
N LYS A 422 -24.83 13.25 -4.33
CA LYS A 422 -24.31 14.61 -4.53
C LYS A 422 -24.42 15.46 -3.26
N GLU A 423 -25.55 15.40 -2.56
CA GLU A 423 -25.75 16.08 -1.28
C GLU A 423 -24.81 15.55 -0.18
N ARG A 424 -24.53 14.24 -0.19
CA ARG A 424 -23.56 13.61 0.72
C ARG A 424 -22.14 14.08 0.45
N VAL A 425 -21.74 14.17 -0.82
CA VAL A 425 -20.43 14.73 -1.22
C VAL A 425 -20.33 16.20 -0.84
N GLU A 426 -21.35 17.02 -1.12
CA GLU A 426 -21.38 18.44 -0.74
C GLU A 426 -21.41 18.66 0.78
N SER A 427 -22.09 17.78 1.53
CA SER A 427 -22.07 17.78 3.00
C SER A 427 -20.68 17.45 3.55
N THR A 428 -20.00 16.49 2.91
CA THR A 428 -18.63 16.11 3.27
C THR A 428 -17.65 17.25 2.97
N ASP A 429 -17.77 17.91 1.82
CA ASP A 429 -16.94 19.07 1.46
C ASP A 429 -17.20 20.28 2.39
N LYS A 430 -18.46 20.53 2.76
CA LYS A 430 -18.80 21.55 3.77
C LYS A 430 -18.22 21.21 5.14
N ALA A 431 -18.31 19.94 5.55
CA ALA A 431 -17.71 19.47 6.80
C ALA A 431 -16.17 19.61 6.79
N LEU A 432 -15.53 19.33 5.64
CA LEU A 432 -14.10 19.51 5.44
C LEU A 432 -13.70 20.99 5.51
N THR A 433 -14.48 21.86 4.86
CA THR A 433 -14.27 23.32 4.88
C THR A 433 -14.45 23.88 6.29
N ASN A 434 -15.49 23.46 7.01
CA ASN A 434 -15.70 23.85 8.41
C ASN A 434 -14.58 23.33 9.33
N LEU A 435 -14.05 22.14 9.05
CA LEU A 435 -12.91 21.57 9.76
C LEU A 435 -11.62 22.37 9.47
N GLU A 436 -11.39 22.76 8.22
CA GLU A 436 -10.27 23.63 7.84
C GLU A 436 -10.34 25.00 8.50
N GLU A 437 -11.52 25.61 8.55
CA GLU A 437 -11.75 26.88 9.24
C GLU A 437 -11.57 26.75 10.74
N ALA A 438 -12.03 25.66 11.36
CA ALA A 438 -11.82 25.35 12.77
C ALA A 438 -10.32 25.10 13.09
N ILE A 439 -9.59 24.43 12.20
CA ILE A 439 -8.13 24.21 12.29
C ILE A 439 -7.38 25.54 12.22
N LYS A 440 -7.81 26.46 11.34
CA LYS A 440 -7.23 27.80 11.22
C LYS A 440 -7.55 28.69 12.44
N ALA A 441 -8.75 28.55 13.01
CA ALA A 441 -9.22 29.37 14.12
C ALA A 441 -8.56 29.04 15.47
N ASN A 442 -8.14 27.80 15.69
CA ASN A 442 -7.50 27.42 16.96
C ASN A 442 -6.48 26.27 16.82
N PRO A 443 -5.26 26.54 16.32
CA PRO A 443 -4.21 25.53 16.11
C PRO A 443 -3.72 24.86 17.40
N ALA A 444 -4.06 25.39 18.58
CA ALA A 444 -3.70 24.79 19.87
C ALA A 444 -4.51 23.52 20.20
N ARG A 445 -5.70 23.33 19.60
CA ARG A 445 -6.57 22.17 19.87
C ARG A 445 -6.04 20.85 19.26
N LEU A 446 -5.14 20.92 18.28
CA LEU A 446 -4.43 19.77 17.71
C LEU A 446 -3.43 19.13 18.70
N ALA A 447 -3.06 19.83 19.77
CA ALA A 447 -2.20 19.28 20.83
C ALA A 447 -2.94 18.30 21.76
N GLU A 448 -4.28 18.26 21.72
CA GLU A 448 -5.15 17.40 22.54
C GLU A 448 -5.97 16.42 21.68
N ALA A 449 -5.52 16.08 20.47
CA ALA A 449 -6.17 15.00 19.72
C ALA A 449 -6.03 13.69 20.51
N ASP A 450 -7.15 13.12 20.96
CA ASP A 450 -7.18 11.87 21.71
C ASP A 450 -6.53 10.73 20.92
N ARG A 451 -5.34 10.30 21.37
CA ARG A 451 -4.53 9.27 20.71
C ARG A 451 -4.77 7.87 21.27
N TRP A 452 -5.24 7.80 22.51
CA TRP A 452 -5.47 6.55 23.23
C TRP A 452 -6.75 5.85 22.76
N THR A 453 -7.80 6.62 22.46
CA THR A 453 -9.10 6.04 22.13
C THR A 453 -9.07 5.29 20.79
N SER A 454 -9.55 4.05 20.83
CA SER A 454 -9.65 3.16 19.68
C SER A 454 -10.50 3.77 18.57
N ARG A 455 -10.05 3.55 17.34
CA ARG A 455 -10.77 4.00 16.13
C ARG A 455 -11.55 2.84 15.53
N PRO A 456 -12.62 3.11 14.76
CA PRO A 456 -13.34 2.05 14.05
C PRO A 456 -12.38 1.25 13.17
N LEU A 457 -12.43 -0.08 13.26
CA LEU A 457 -11.64 -0.95 12.42
C LEU A 457 -12.29 -1.03 11.03
N SER A 458 -11.68 -0.37 10.04
CA SER A 458 -12.12 -0.46 8.66
C SER A 458 -11.68 -1.78 8.02
N LEU A 459 -12.60 -2.47 7.37
CA LEU A 459 -12.41 -3.79 6.80
C LEU A 459 -12.93 -3.84 5.36
N ALA A 460 -12.17 -4.45 4.45
CA ALA A 460 -12.58 -4.70 3.08
C ALA A 460 -12.65 -6.21 2.81
N VAL A 461 -13.79 -6.69 2.32
CA VAL A 461 -13.96 -8.08 1.88
C VAL A 461 -13.73 -8.15 0.36
N LEU A 462 -12.61 -8.74 -0.05
CA LEU A 462 -12.11 -8.63 -1.42
C LEU A 462 -12.82 -9.55 -2.41
N GLY A 463 -13.09 -10.79 -2.01
CA GLY A 463 -13.69 -11.80 -2.86
C GLY A 463 -13.29 -13.20 -2.40
N PHE A 464 -13.95 -14.20 -2.97
CA PHE A 464 -13.74 -15.59 -2.62
C PHE A 464 -13.27 -16.32 -3.88
N ASP A 465 -12.09 -16.93 -3.79
CA ASP A 465 -11.57 -17.73 -4.90
C ASP A 465 -12.14 -19.14 -4.81
N GLU A 466 -12.76 -19.60 -5.90
CA GLU A 466 -13.35 -20.93 -5.99
C GLU A 466 -12.42 -21.92 -6.72
N SER A 467 -12.29 -23.12 -6.17
CA SER A 467 -11.49 -24.20 -6.76
C SER A 467 -12.18 -25.56 -6.60
N GLY A 468 -11.99 -26.46 -7.57
CA GLY A 468 -12.73 -27.73 -7.64
C GLY A 468 -14.13 -27.51 -8.24
N GLY A 469 -14.44 -28.20 -9.32
CA GLY A 469 -15.66 -27.97 -10.11
C GLY A 469 -16.93 -28.04 -9.26
N ALA A 470 -17.52 -26.88 -8.96
CA ALA A 470 -18.79 -26.77 -8.26
C ALA A 470 -19.92 -27.33 -9.15
N PRO A 471 -20.98 -27.92 -8.58
CA PRO A 471 -22.17 -28.30 -9.34
C PRO A 471 -22.88 -27.04 -9.85
N ASP A 472 -22.99 -26.87 -11.18
CA ASP A 472 -23.80 -25.96 -12.02
C ASP A 472 -24.17 -24.52 -11.56
N SER A 473 -23.62 -24.00 -10.45
CA SER A 473 -23.97 -22.69 -9.88
C SER A 473 -22.77 -21.92 -9.29
N SER A 474 -21.59 -22.05 -9.90
CA SER A 474 -20.34 -21.38 -9.46
C SER A 474 -20.36 -19.84 -9.53
N SER A 475 -21.26 -19.22 -10.30
CA SER A 475 -21.30 -17.75 -10.37
C SER A 475 -22.16 -17.08 -9.28
N ALA A 476 -23.14 -17.81 -8.72
CA ALA A 476 -24.07 -17.27 -7.72
C ALA A 476 -23.48 -17.31 -6.30
N LEU A 477 -22.77 -18.39 -5.95
CA LEU A 477 -22.18 -18.57 -4.62
C LEU A 477 -20.97 -17.64 -4.39
N GLY A 478 -20.09 -17.46 -5.38
CA GLY A 478 -18.97 -16.52 -5.31
C GLY A 478 -19.38 -15.05 -5.12
N GLN A 479 -20.63 -14.68 -5.42
CA GLN A 479 -21.18 -13.35 -5.11
C GLN A 479 -21.97 -13.32 -3.80
N ALA A 480 -22.63 -14.41 -3.42
CA ALA A 480 -23.43 -14.49 -2.21
C ALA A 480 -22.58 -14.55 -0.93
N LEU A 481 -21.50 -15.35 -0.94
CA LEU A 481 -20.66 -15.57 0.25
C LEU A 481 -19.91 -14.31 0.74
N PRO A 482 -19.29 -13.49 -0.13
CA PRO A 482 -18.72 -12.21 0.31
C PRO A 482 -19.75 -11.29 0.95
N LYS A 483 -20.96 -11.21 0.37
CA LYS A 483 -22.05 -10.35 0.88
C LYS A 483 -22.57 -10.83 2.23
N GLU A 484 -22.65 -12.14 2.43
CA GLU A 484 -23.00 -12.72 3.72
C GLU A 484 -21.89 -12.47 4.76
N ALA A 485 -20.62 -12.63 4.39
CA ALA A 485 -19.47 -12.31 5.25
C ALA A 485 -19.50 -10.84 5.68
N GLU A 486 -19.73 -9.92 4.73
CA GLU A 486 -19.90 -8.49 4.98
C GLU A 486 -21.03 -8.25 5.99
N SER A 487 -22.23 -8.79 5.75
CA SER A 487 -23.37 -8.58 6.66
C SER A 487 -23.08 -9.06 8.09
N LEU A 488 -22.40 -10.21 8.23
CA LEU A 488 -22.05 -10.77 9.53
C LEU A 488 -20.96 -9.94 10.23
N LEU A 489 -19.93 -9.49 9.50
CA LEU A 489 -18.86 -8.63 10.02
C LEU A 489 -19.37 -7.24 10.41
N ALA A 490 -20.31 -6.67 9.66
CA ALA A 490 -20.98 -5.41 10.03
C ALA A 490 -21.69 -5.54 11.39
N GLY A 491 -22.39 -6.66 11.62
CA GLY A 491 -23.03 -6.97 12.91
C GLY A 491 -22.03 -7.13 14.06
N MET A 492 -20.75 -7.36 13.77
CA MET A 492 -19.65 -7.39 14.74
C MET A 492 -18.96 -6.02 14.90
N GLY A 493 -19.54 -4.92 14.44
CA GLY A 493 -19.03 -3.57 14.68
C GLY A 493 -17.79 -3.18 13.86
N PHE A 494 -17.48 -3.90 12.79
CA PHE A 494 -16.46 -3.49 11.82
C PHE A 494 -17.04 -2.44 10.86
N THR A 495 -16.23 -1.46 10.45
CA THR A 495 -16.62 -0.50 9.41
C THR A 495 -16.27 -1.08 8.05
N LEU A 496 -17.26 -1.34 7.19
CA LEU A 496 -17.01 -1.98 5.90
C LEU A 496 -16.76 -0.96 4.79
N VAL A 497 -15.75 -1.25 3.96
CA VAL A 497 -15.53 -0.52 2.71
C VAL A 497 -16.57 -0.97 1.68
N THR A 498 -17.09 -0.03 0.89
CA THR A 498 -18.12 -0.31 -0.12
C THR A 498 -17.62 -1.26 -1.19
N ARG A 499 -18.48 -2.20 -1.59
CA ARG A 499 -18.14 -3.27 -2.54
C ARG A 499 -17.76 -2.72 -3.91
N GLU A 500 -18.43 -1.68 -4.38
CA GLU A 500 -18.18 -1.05 -5.69
C GLU A 500 -16.74 -0.53 -5.78
N ARG A 501 -16.28 0.15 -4.72
CA ARG A 501 -14.91 0.67 -4.62
C ARG A 501 -13.87 -0.45 -4.60
N ILE A 502 -14.17 -1.57 -3.95
CA ILE A 502 -13.30 -2.74 -3.92
C ILE A 502 -13.15 -3.33 -5.33
N VAL A 503 -14.25 -3.56 -6.04
CA VAL A 503 -14.22 -4.15 -7.38
C VAL A 503 -13.48 -3.25 -8.38
N GLU A 504 -13.69 -1.94 -8.33
CA GLU A 504 -13.00 -0.97 -9.16
C GLU A 504 -11.48 -1.02 -8.95
N VAL A 505 -11.03 -0.91 -7.69
CA VAL A 505 -9.61 -0.95 -7.34
C VAL A 505 -8.97 -2.28 -7.74
N MET A 506 -9.62 -3.41 -7.47
CA MET A 506 -9.10 -4.74 -7.85
C MET A 506 -8.96 -4.88 -9.37
N ARG A 507 -9.93 -4.38 -10.14
CA ARG A 507 -9.91 -4.39 -11.61
C ARG A 507 -8.80 -3.50 -12.17
N GLU A 508 -8.62 -2.31 -11.62
CA GLU A 508 -7.57 -1.37 -12.05
C GLU A 508 -6.17 -1.90 -11.76
N GLN A 509 -5.98 -2.51 -10.59
CA GLN A 509 -4.69 -3.09 -10.20
C GLN A 509 -4.43 -4.45 -10.85
N ARG A 510 -5.42 -5.02 -11.55
CA ARG A 510 -5.36 -6.36 -12.17
C ARG A 510 -5.02 -7.47 -11.16
N LEU A 511 -5.63 -7.40 -9.97
CA LEU A 511 -5.39 -8.32 -8.86
C LEU A 511 -6.61 -9.23 -8.62
N ALA A 512 -6.34 -10.47 -8.19
CA ALA A 512 -7.32 -11.44 -7.68
C ALA A 512 -7.43 -11.35 -6.15
N ALA A 513 -8.47 -11.95 -5.56
CA ALA A 513 -8.70 -11.87 -4.11
C ALA A 513 -7.59 -12.56 -3.28
N SER A 514 -6.99 -13.63 -3.81
CA SER A 514 -5.82 -14.30 -3.22
C SER A 514 -4.54 -13.46 -3.21
N ASP A 515 -4.41 -12.47 -4.10
CA ASP A 515 -3.21 -11.63 -4.17
C ASP A 515 -3.05 -10.73 -2.95
N ALA A 516 -4.10 -10.55 -2.16
CA ALA A 516 -4.07 -9.78 -0.92
C ALA A 516 -3.25 -10.44 0.20
N ALA A 517 -2.95 -11.73 0.08
CA ALA A 517 -2.07 -12.43 1.01
C ALA A 517 -0.57 -12.08 0.80
N ASP A 518 -0.21 -11.45 -0.33
CA ASP A 518 1.13 -10.88 -0.52
C ASP A 518 1.25 -9.56 0.26
N PRO A 519 2.23 -9.43 1.19
CA PRO A 519 2.43 -8.23 1.99
C PRO A 519 2.61 -6.93 1.19
N ARG A 520 3.15 -7.00 -0.04
CA ARG A 520 3.31 -5.82 -0.90
C ARG A 520 1.97 -5.36 -1.47
N ASN A 521 1.11 -6.30 -1.82
CA ASN A 521 -0.21 -6.03 -2.36
C ASN A 521 -1.18 -5.61 -1.25
N SER A 522 -1.08 -6.18 -0.05
CA SER A 522 -1.94 -5.83 1.08
C SER A 522 -1.79 -4.37 1.51
N ALA A 523 -0.56 -3.85 1.60
CA ALA A 523 -0.27 -2.46 1.96
C ALA A 523 -0.81 -1.48 0.92
N ARG A 524 -0.66 -1.82 -0.35
CA ARG A 524 -1.17 -1.02 -1.46
C ARG A 524 -2.69 -1.03 -1.52
N LEU A 525 -3.32 -2.21 -1.43
CA LEU A 525 -4.78 -2.37 -1.43
C LEU A 525 -5.40 -1.69 -0.21
N GLY A 526 -4.82 -1.84 0.98
CA GLY A 526 -5.24 -1.15 2.20
C GLY A 526 -5.26 0.36 2.05
N GLY A 527 -4.20 0.94 1.48
CA GLY A 527 -4.12 2.38 1.22
C GLY A 527 -5.17 2.87 0.22
N LEU A 528 -5.36 2.16 -0.90
CA LEU A 528 -6.34 2.53 -1.93
C LEU A 528 -7.79 2.39 -1.44
N LEU A 529 -8.06 1.36 -0.63
CA LEU A 529 -9.38 1.07 -0.08
C LEU A 529 -9.67 1.82 1.23
N ALA A 530 -8.67 2.48 1.83
CA ALA A 530 -8.71 2.99 3.19
C ALA A 530 -9.14 1.93 4.23
N ALA A 531 -8.75 0.68 3.98
CA ALA A 531 -9.04 -0.48 4.82
C ALA A 531 -7.85 -0.81 5.71
N ARG A 532 -8.07 -0.96 7.01
CA ARG A 532 -7.05 -1.44 7.96
C ARG A 532 -6.92 -2.96 7.92
N ILE A 533 -8.01 -3.66 7.61
CA ILE A 533 -8.06 -5.12 7.53
C ILE A 533 -8.56 -5.53 6.15
N LEU A 534 -7.87 -6.46 5.51
CA LEU A 534 -8.33 -7.12 4.29
C LEU A 534 -8.83 -8.52 4.63
N VAL A 535 -10.01 -8.89 4.15
CA VAL A 535 -10.53 -10.24 4.27
C VAL A 535 -10.61 -10.88 2.89
N SER A 536 -9.97 -12.03 2.74
CA SER A 536 -10.05 -12.87 1.55
C SER A 536 -10.60 -14.24 1.92
N GLY A 537 -11.34 -14.85 0.98
CA GLY A 537 -11.91 -16.17 1.14
C GLY A 537 -11.40 -17.15 0.07
N ARG A 538 -11.36 -18.43 0.42
CA ARG A 538 -11.17 -19.52 -0.53
C ARG A 538 -12.24 -20.58 -0.31
N VAL A 539 -12.88 -21.01 -1.37
CA VAL A 539 -13.85 -22.10 -1.38
C VAL A 539 -13.30 -23.23 -2.24
N SER A 540 -13.28 -24.43 -1.66
CA SER A 540 -12.81 -25.63 -2.36
C SER A 540 -13.85 -26.74 -2.29
N TRP A 541 -14.25 -27.26 -3.45
CA TRP A 541 -15.23 -28.33 -3.59
C TRP A 541 -14.54 -29.68 -3.77
N THR A 542 -14.98 -30.68 -3.01
CA THR A 542 -14.52 -32.06 -3.14
C THR A 542 -15.73 -32.99 -3.04
N GLN A 543 -16.20 -33.51 -4.17
CA GLN A 543 -17.41 -34.35 -4.24
C GLN A 543 -18.63 -33.65 -3.60
N ASP A 544 -19.16 -34.19 -2.49
CA ASP A 544 -20.30 -33.65 -1.72
C ASP A 544 -19.87 -32.76 -0.53
N ARG A 545 -18.58 -32.43 -0.44
CA ARG A 545 -18.01 -31.62 0.65
C ARG A 545 -17.52 -30.28 0.12
N VAL A 546 -17.72 -29.24 0.92
CA VAL A 546 -17.11 -27.93 0.73
C VAL A 546 -16.21 -27.58 1.89
N VAL A 547 -15.03 -27.06 1.58
CA VAL A 547 -14.11 -26.48 2.53
C VAL A 547 -14.02 -24.97 2.25
N VAL A 548 -14.39 -24.17 3.24
CA VAL A 548 -14.29 -22.71 3.19
C VAL A 548 -13.19 -22.26 4.14
N GLU A 549 -12.29 -21.43 3.63
CA GLU A 549 -11.21 -20.79 4.38
C GLU A 549 -11.37 -19.27 4.29
N LEU A 550 -11.31 -18.58 5.42
CA LEU A 550 -11.26 -17.12 5.49
C LEU A 550 -9.94 -16.68 6.11
N GLN A 551 -9.35 -15.64 5.55
CA GLN A 551 -8.13 -15.02 6.05
C GLN A 551 -8.36 -13.53 6.28
N ALA A 552 -7.95 -13.03 7.44
CA ALA A 552 -7.93 -11.62 7.76
C ALA A 552 -6.47 -11.15 7.84
N ILE A 553 -6.14 -10.09 7.11
CA ILE A 553 -4.78 -9.61 6.91
C ILE A 553 -4.72 -8.15 7.35
N ASP A 554 -3.70 -7.81 8.14
CA ASP A 554 -3.38 -6.43 8.47
C ASP A 554 -2.90 -5.75 7.20
N ALA A 555 -3.68 -4.78 6.71
CA ALA A 555 -3.36 -4.16 5.43
C ALA A 555 -2.05 -3.39 5.50
N GLU A 556 -1.75 -2.74 6.63
CA GLU A 556 -0.56 -1.90 6.82
C GLU A 556 0.74 -2.73 6.88
N LYS A 557 0.68 -3.86 7.61
CA LYS A 557 1.85 -4.72 7.86
C LYS A 557 1.95 -5.92 6.92
N GLY A 558 0.87 -6.27 6.23
CA GLY A 558 0.78 -7.47 5.40
C GLY A 558 0.90 -8.77 6.18
N ILE A 559 0.50 -8.76 7.45
CA ILE A 559 0.59 -9.92 8.34
C ILE A 559 -0.79 -10.56 8.45
N LEU A 560 -0.85 -11.89 8.39
CA LEU A 560 -2.05 -12.66 8.69
C LEU A 560 -2.46 -12.46 10.16
N LEU A 561 -3.61 -11.83 10.39
CA LEU A 561 -4.18 -11.59 11.71
C LEU A 561 -4.91 -12.82 12.25
N ALA A 562 -5.69 -13.46 11.37
CA ALA A 562 -6.45 -14.66 11.69
C ALA A 562 -6.73 -15.47 10.42
N SER A 563 -6.77 -16.79 10.54
CA SER A 563 -7.27 -17.69 9.50
C SER A 563 -8.24 -18.68 10.12
N THR A 564 -9.34 -18.94 9.44
CA THR A 564 -10.39 -19.86 9.87
C THR A 564 -10.73 -20.79 8.72
N ARG A 565 -10.89 -22.08 9.03
CA ARG A 565 -11.16 -23.11 8.03
C ARG A 565 -12.21 -24.07 8.57
N LYS A 566 -13.26 -24.32 7.78
CA LYS A 566 -14.31 -25.29 8.12
C LYS A 566 -14.71 -26.11 6.90
N GLU A 567 -15.13 -27.33 7.16
CA GLU A 567 -15.62 -28.27 6.17
C GLU A 567 -17.09 -28.60 6.48
N GLY A 568 -17.90 -28.74 5.44
CA GLY A 568 -19.31 -29.11 5.55
C GLY A 568 -19.90 -29.46 4.21
N THR A 569 -21.22 -29.36 4.10
CA THR A 569 -22.00 -29.65 2.88
C THR A 569 -22.65 -28.40 2.28
N ASP A 570 -22.84 -27.35 3.09
CA ASP A 570 -23.41 -26.07 2.65
C ASP A 570 -22.44 -24.93 3.03
N PRO A 571 -21.86 -24.20 2.05
CA PRO A 571 -20.92 -23.11 2.33
C PRO A 571 -21.56 -21.98 3.13
N THR A 572 -22.85 -21.68 2.87
CA THR A 572 -23.63 -20.61 3.52
C THR A 572 -23.77 -20.90 5.02
N ALA A 573 -24.15 -22.14 5.37
CA ALA A 573 -24.28 -22.57 6.76
C ALA A 573 -22.95 -22.48 7.55
N LEU A 574 -21.80 -22.59 6.90
CA LEU A 574 -20.49 -22.49 7.56
C LEU A 574 -20.10 -21.03 7.88
N MET A 575 -20.60 -20.06 7.10
CA MET A 575 -20.17 -18.65 7.14
C MET A 575 -20.34 -18.00 8.51
N ALA A 576 -21.50 -18.17 9.16
CA ALA A 576 -21.76 -17.60 10.48
C ALA A 576 -20.69 -17.98 11.51
N SER A 577 -20.29 -19.25 11.51
CA SER A 577 -19.31 -19.76 12.45
C SER A 577 -17.88 -19.37 12.08
N LEU A 578 -17.53 -19.34 10.78
CA LEU A 578 -16.23 -18.89 10.28
C LEU A 578 -15.99 -17.41 10.59
N VAL A 579 -16.96 -16.55 10.31
CA VAL A 579 -16.88 -15.12 10.55
C VAL A 579 -16.80 -14.80 12.04
N SER A 580 -17.54 -15.55 12.88
CA SER A 580 -17.45 -15.41 14.34
C SER A 580 -16.03 -15.68 14.84
N ASP A 581 -15.44 -16.81 14.42
CA ASP A 581 -14.07 -17.20 14.79
C ASP A 581 -13.04 -16.20 14.24
N LEU A 582 -13.22 -15.73 13.00
CA LEU A 582 -12.33 -14.77 12.34
C LEU A 582 -12.36 -13.43 13.04
N GLY A 583 -13.55 -12.90 13.32
CA GLY A 583 -13.73 -11.63 14.01
C GLY A 583 -13.21 -11.66 15.45
N ALA A 584 -13.33 -12.80 16.14
CA ALA A 584 -12.72 -13.00 17.45
C ALA A 584 -11.18 -12.97 17.37
N GLY A 585 -10.59 -13.67 16.38
CA GLY A 585 -9.14 -13.64 16.13
C GLY A 585 -8.61 -12.24 15.82
N VAL A 586 -9.34 -11.48 14.99
CA VAL A 586 -9.02 -10.08 14.67
C VAL A 586 -9.08 -9.20 15.92
N ARG A 587 -10.19 -9.23 16.68
CA ARG A 587 -10.34 -8.42 17.90
C ARG A 587 -9.30 -8.78 18.96
N GLY A 588 -8.90 -10.05 19.06
CA GLY A 588 -7.80 -10.48 19.92
C GLY A 588 -6.47 -9.77 19.65
N ARG A 589 -6.26 -9.21 18.45
CA ARG A 589 -5.06 -8.44 18.10
C ARG A 589 -5.21 -6.92 18.28
N PHE A 590 -6.44 -6.42 18.38
CA PHE A 590 -6.79 -5.01 18.54
C PHE A 590 -7.69 -4.81 19.77
N PRO A 591 -7.13 -4.76 21.01
CA PRO A 591 -7.93 -4.57 22.22
C PRO A 591 -8.57 -3.19 22.20
N LEU A 592 -9.81 -3.09 22.68
CA LEU A 592 -10.48 -1.79 22.77
C LEU A 592 -9.83 -0.90 23.82
N GLN A 593 -9.63 0.36 23.48
CA GLN A 593 -9.02 1.38 24.32
C GLN A 593 -9.94 2.60 24.33
N GLY A 594 -10.20 3.15 25.51
CA GLY A 594 -11.01 4.35 25.68
C GLY A 594 -10.57 5.12 26.92
N LYS A 595 -11.10 6.32 27.12
CA LYS A 595 -10.87 7.14 28.31
C LYS A 595 -12.07 7.08 29.24
N VAL A 596 -11.79 7.12 30.53
CA VAL A 596 -12.79 7.22 31.58
C VAL A 596 -13.44 8.60 31.50
N GLN A 597 -14.77 8.61 31.55
CA GLN A 597 -15.59 9.81 31.65
C GLN A 597 -16.49 9.73 32.88
N LEU A 598 -16.41 10.69 33.79
CA LEU A 598 -17.31 10.73 34.94
C LEU A 598 -18.61 11.45 34.57
N ASN A 599 -19.75 10.84 34.89
CA ASN A 599 -21.04 11.52 34.73
C ASN A 599 -21.28 12.55 35.86
N GLY A 600 -22.31 13.38 35.74
CA GLY A 600 -22.62 14.41 36.76
C GLY A 600 -22.93 13.88 38.16
N ALA A 601 -23.13 12.57 38.32
CA ALA A 601 -23.30 11.88 39.61
C ALA A 601 -22.01 11.18 40.10
N GLY A 602 -20.87 11.39 39.42
CA GLY A 602 -19.58 10.79 39.75
C GLY A 602 -19.45 9.31 39.39
N LYS A 603 -20.37 8.73 38.60
CA LYS A 603 -20.23 7.34 38.13
C LYS A 603 -19.31 7.29 36.90
N PRO A 604 -18.40 6.30 36.82
CA PRO A 604 -17.52 6.15 35.70
C PRO A 604 -18.24 5.62 34.46
N GLY A 605 -17.87 6.15 33.31
CA GLY A 605 -18.19 5.66 31.98
C GLY A 605 -16.95 5.67 31.10
N LEU A 606 -17.11 5.27 29.85
CA LEU A 606 -16.08 5.24 28.82
C LEU A 606 -16.54 6.08 27.63
N ASN A 607 -15.61 6.79 27.00
CA ASN A 607 -15.84 7.52 25.74
C ASN A 607 -15.92 6.61 24.49
N ILE A 608 -16.16 5.32 24.69
CA ILE A 608 -16.33 4.31 23.65
C ILE A 608 -17.64 3.55 23.90
N GLY A 609 -18.37 3.27 22.83
CA GLY A 609 -19.69 2.63 22.89
C GLY A 609 -19.85 1.50 21.88
N SER A 610 -21.10 1.13 21.59
CA SER A 610 -21.44 0.01 20.71
C SER A 610 -20.85 0.15 19.30
N LYS A 611 -20.69 1.38 18.81
CA LYS A 611 -20.12 1.69 17.49
C LYS A 611 -18.67 1.25 17.33
N LEU A 612 -17.90 1.25 18.42
CA LEU A 612 -16.54 0.73 18.47
C LEU A 612 -16.48 -0.75 18.89
N GLY A 613 -17.65 -1.37 19.10
CA GLY A 613 -17.75 -2.79 19.38
C GLY A 613 -17.74 -3.16 20.86
N VAL A 614 -17.94 -2.20 21.76
CA VAL A 614 -18.14 -2.43 23.20
C VAL A 614 -19.43 -3.22 23.43
N ARG A 615 -19.40 -4.18 24.36
CA ARG A 615 -20.52 -5.06 24.70
C ARG A 615 -20.95 -4.87 26.16
N PRO A 616 -22.22 -5.19 26.49
CA PRO A 616 -22.64 -5.29 27.89
C PRO A 616 -21.77 -6.28 28.66
N ASP A 617 -21.56 -6.03 29.96
CA ASP A 617 -20.75 -6.84 30.88
C ASP A 617 -19.25 -6.97 30.55
N GLN A 618 -18.78 -6.29 29.50
CA GLN A 618 -17.37 -6.27 29.13
C GLN A 618 -16.53 -5.54 30.19
N LEU A 619 -15.33 -6.08 30.46
CA LEU A 619 -14.44 -5.57 31.49
C LEU A 619 -13.33 -4.70 30.90
N PHE A 620 -12.96 -3.63 31.60
CA PHE A 620 -11.89 -2.70 31.25
C PHE A 620 -10.97 -2.47 32.44
N GLU A 621 -9.68 -2.58 32.22
CA GLU A 621 -8.62 -2.18 33.14
C GLU A 621 -8.32 -0.69 32.97
N VAL A 622 -8.35 0.06 34.06
CA VAL A 622 -8.05 1.49 34.10
C VAL A 622 -6.63 1.70 34.61
N PHE A 623 -5.91 2.56 33.91
CA PHE A 623 -4.54 2.95 34.16
C PHE A 623 -4.49 4.43 34.51
N PRO A 624 -3.54 4.86 35.35
CA PRO A 624 -3.37 6.26 35.69
C PRO A 624 -3.12 7.11 34.43
N ALA A 625 -3.54 8.36 34.50
CA ALA A 625 -3.32 9.34 33.45
C ALA A 625 -1.83 9.50 33.16
N ALA A 626 -1.48 9.66 31.89
CA ALA A 626 -0.10 9.90 31.48
C ALA A 626 0.40 11.22 32.10
N PRO A 627 1.62 11.28 32.68
CA PRO A 627 2.18 12.54 33.20
C PRO A 627 2.30 13.64 32.12
N ASN A 628 2.23 13.26 30.84
CA ASN A 628 2.23 14.18 29.70
C ASN A 628 1.36 13.60 28.57
N PRO A 629 0.35 14.35 28.06
CA PRO A 629 -0.53 13.90 26.97
C PRO A 629 0.18 13.57 25.64
N ARG A 630 1.40 14.09 25.42
CA ARG A 630 2.21 13.74 24.24
C ARG A 630 2.80 12.34 24.30
N PHE A 631 2.85 11.77 25.49
CA PHE A 631 3.36 10.45 25.82
C PHE A 631 2.22 9.58 26.38
N GLU A 632 1.06 9.59 25.72
CA GLU A 632 -0.11 8.82 26.14
C GLU A 632 -0.07 7.37 25.62
N ASP A 633 0.51 7.15 24.42
CA ASP A 633 0.63 5.86 23.71
C ASP A 633 1.86 5.02 24.14
N THR A 634 2.62 5.53 25.11
CA THR A 634 4.07 5.40 25.19
C THR A 634 4.58 5.02 26.58
N LEU A 635 3.70 5.07 27.58
CA LEU A 635 4.00 4.63 28.93
C LEU A 635 3.92 3.10 28.98
N GLY A 636 5.02 2.47 29.40
CA GLY A 636 5.11 1.03 29.62
C GLY A 636 4.06 0.48 30.61
N PRO A 637 4.08 -0.83 30.90
CA PRO A 637 3.03 -1.48 31.69
C PRO A 637 2.91 -0.80 33.06
N SER A 638 1.86 0.00 33.22
CA SER A 638 1.39 0.47 34.51
C SER A 638 0.46 -0.60 35.04
N GLU A 639 0.52 -0.88 36.34
CA GLU A 639 -0.47 -1.77 36.95
C GLU A 639 -1.85 -1.12 36.87
N PRO A 640 -2.90 -1.90 36.57
CA PRO A 640 -4.25 -1.38 36.51
C PRO A 640 -4.71 -1.01 37.92
N ILE A 641 -5.16 0.23 38.08
CA ILE A 641 -5.60 0.79 39.39
C ILE A 641 -7.08 0.55 39.67
N CYS A 642 -7.86 0.23 38.62
CA CYS A 642 -9.29 -0.02 38.72
C CYS A 642 -9.74 -0.96 37.59
N VAL A 643 -10.78 -1.74 37.85
CA VAL A 643 -11.49 -2.54 36.85
C VAL A 643 -12.93 -2.06 36.77
N LEU A 644 -13.34 -1.70 35.56
CA LEU A 644 -14.69 -1.27 35.22
C LEU A 644 -15.43 -2.38 34.47
N ARG A 645 -16.72 -2.53 34.73
CA ARG A 645 -17.64 -3.39 33.96
C ARG A 645 -18.69 -2.53 33.28
N VAL A 646 -18.91 -2.74 31.99
CA VAL A 646 -19.95 -2.03 31.24
C VAL A 646 -21.34 -2.44 31.77
N SER A 647 -22.11 -1.49 32.27
CA SER A 647 -23.45 -1.70 32.84
C SER A 647 -24.57 -1.17 31.94
N GLN A 648 -24.34 -0.06 31.23
CA GLN A 648 -25.25 0.44 30.19
C GLN A 648 -24.46 0.87 28.97
N LEU A 649 -24.96 0.52 27.78
CA LEU A 649 -24.27 0.76 26.51
C LEU A 649 -25.00 1.84 25.71
N GLY A 650 -24.29 2.89 25.33
CA GLY A 650 -24.71 3.88 24.33
C GLY A 650 -23.96 3.68 23.01
N GLU A 651 -24.29 4.48 21.99
CA GLU A 651 -23.67 4.39 20.66
C GLU A 651 -22.19 4.79 20.68
N ASP A 652 -21.87 5.97 21.23
CA ASP A 652 -20.51 6.52 21.30
C ASP A 652 -19.90 6.49 22.71
N SER A 653 -20.64 6.02 23.72
CA SER A 653 -20.17 5.92 25.11
C SER A 653 -20.79 4.75 25.86
N ALA A 654 -20.21 4.38 27.01
CA ALA A 654 -20.71 3.30 27.86
C ALA A 654 -20.64 3.71 29.34
N LEU A 655 -21.70 3.47 30.11
CA LEU A 655 -21.67 3.61 31.57
C LEU A 655 -21.12 2.33 32.19
N CYS A 656 -20.34 2.50 33.25
CA CYS A 656 -19.66 1.40 33.91
C CYS A 656 -19.96 1.35 35.41
N GLU A 657 -19.81 0.15 35.96
CA GLU A 657 -19.74 -0.13 37.39
C GLU A 657 -18.31 -0.47 37.78
N ILE A 658 -17.89 -0.03 38.96
CA ILE A 658 -16.58 -0.36 39.51
C ILE A 658 -16.64 -1.78 40.07
N VAL A 659 -15.83 -2.69 39.53
CA VAL A 659 -15.70 -4.07 40.01
C VAL A 659 -14.64 -4.15 41.11
N SER A 660 -13.51 -3.48 40.90
CA SER A 660 -12.42 -3.33 41.87
C SER A 660 -11.72 -2.00 41.66
N SER A 661 -11.24 -1.37 42.73
CA SER A 661 -10.56 -0.08 42.67
C SER A 661 -9.61 0.06 43.85
N GLU A 662 -8.34 0.27 43.56
CA GLU A 662 -7.33 0.70 44.54
C GLU A 662 -7.31 2.22 44.64
N ILE A 663 -7.52 2.91 43.51
CA ILE A 663 -7.65 4.36 43.38
C ILE A 663 -8.96 4.65 42.62
N PRO A 664 -9.77 5.63 43.05
CA PRO A 664 -10.99 6.01 42.36
C PRO A 664 -10.70 6.42 40.90
N PRO A 665 -11.53 5.98 39.92
CA PRO A 665 -11.35 6.40 38.54
C PRO A 665 -11.65 7.90 38.39
N GLU A 666 -10.75 8.63 37.72
CA GLU A 666 -10.90 10.05 37.41
C GLU A 666 -11.12 10.28 35.91
N ASP A 667 -11.63 11.45 35.57
CA ASP A 667 -11.87 11.85 34.19
C ASP A 667 -10.56 11.88 33.38
N GLY A 668 -10.58 11.33 32.17
CA GLY A 668 -9.40 11.26 31.30
C GLY A 668 -8.42 10.14 31.62
N MET A 669 -8.65 9.32 32.66
CA MET A 669 -7.86 8.10 32.88
C MET A 669 -8.01 7.12 31.72
N ARG A 670 -6.97 6.33 31.47
CA ARG A 670 -6.91 5.42 30.31
C ARG A 670 -7.53 4.09 30.68
N ALA A 671 -8.43 3.59 29.86
CA ALA A 671 -9.02 2.26 30.00
C ALA A 671 -8.65 1.38 28.80
N ARG A 672 -8.31 0.11 29.05
CA ARG A 672 -8.08 -0.91 28.04
C ARG A 672 -8.92 -2.14 28.36
N GLU A 673 -9.46 -2.78 27.34
CA GLU A 673 -10.19 -4.03 27.45
C GLU A 673 -9.38 -5.06 28.24
N LYS A 674 -10.00 -5.61 29.29
CA LYS A 674 -9.44 -6.67 30.12
C LYS A 674 -9.61 -8.00 29.39
N ARG A 675 -8.49 -8.69 29.18
CA ARG A 675 -8.44 -9.99 28.47
C ARG A 675 -8.62 -11.17 29.41
#